data_AF-A0AAV4VHG5-F1
#
_entry.id   AF-A0AAV4VHG5-F1
#
_cell.length_a   1.000
_cell.length_b   1.000
_cell.length_c   1.000
_cell.angle_alpha   90.00
_cell.angle_beta   90.00
_cell.angle_gamma   90.00
#
_symmetry.space_group_name_H-M   'P 1'
#
loop_
_entity.id
_entity.type
_entity.pdbx_description
1 polymer ?
#
loop_
_entity_poly.entity_id
_entity_poly.type
_entity_poly.pdbx_seq_one_letter_code
_entity_poly.pdbx_strand_id
1 'polypeptide(L)'
;MQIFGLFTNHLNMSAKEAKIENICLCLSTLTKEIAIEPPDPSEPPNNIKNSFSQDLRRNVHSTFKRLEKYQDLKDFVSEYIEPCLGDNCTSCDYLKFLQLCLILLRTLKIALEEYELSLKKSASKDPAHNQPVNKAKLSLGQVRVFIKSLQFAVALGILPNLLRGIGIPLSKRLKHAIILEHFTSESTTYQKLIQIAVCLDTLIGCLRCDAMQSLILSYNGTDILAALIQLCHAPIKKLHDTETSADIPRKGKLCFRIMLARFQDSSEHSEEQVIKMMMTLRKYFTPHLETLLKQMCPSLLMWELLLFQGIPVHPEDPDATVTKTPAWFRKLCNKMFTNLLLQENGIATLVQVVLDKSCEDYMLTSKVDAVRLEAIARLVSYNPVRHISVESYIESLSSQVFNLLHIKGSRMDGLLKYVASCIFLLFCERDIKSAEKYLLVKLLKPLWNCVRQPENIQINKVVVKETEMANCIEDLHEIFAYSKHLLSAKYSKLLFPYSQCLCNMYFFLLRGKSFLKSKVKNIIEVILRTVSDEDVLSLLHMVSFVNKKQCGVHVTKVAFKNGEEGGIVAVQSKEEDFSFEMVRYRAILDLLSELHNKNINRSYILLVLKEFCSFHLESKDSDAEENKKSGVLFNALLQELSEWNVDIGEALMSNISEVIDILLVLLESICNCQTDAVFYEKTLWVVLMILNSILESDKQLTSDDWDSLKKCLPNLEKLQRSDIDDDLKEIIHSLTVHIATHGIACKRSIQTEKAYSSFSPTNLSCDNAGLPIPSEQELTDLIAEYEEECKRPLDCIEYNSSDTSPESGNLVPRLLHLLGILKIRKICIFRKYPVTP
;
A
#
# COMPACT_ATOMS: atom_id res chain seq x y z
N MET A 1 -13.90 -72.53 -4.65
CA MET A 1 -14.39 -71.56 -3.64
C MET A 1 -14.05 -70.10 -3.96
N GLN A 2 -12.81 -69.76 -4.36
CA GLN A 2 -12.44 -68.36 -4.69
C GLN A 2 -13.19 -67.75 -5.90
N ILE A 3 -13.45 -68.53 -6.96
CA ILE A 3 -14.21 -68.06 -8.14
C ILE A 3 -15.68 -67.74 -7.79
N PHE A 4 -16.31 -68.54 -6.94
CA PHE A 4 -17.66 -68.29 -6.42
C PHE A 4 -17.72 -67.02 -5.56
N GLY A 5 -16.66 -66.75 -4.79
CA GLY A 5 -16.51 -65.50 -4.02
C GLY A 5 -16.34 -64.25 -4.89
N LEU A 6 -15.64 -64.35 -6.02
CA LEU A 6 -15.50 -63.24 -6.97
C LEU A 6 -16.79 -62.96 -7.74
N PHE A 7 -17.51 -64.02 -8.17
CA PHE A 7 -18.77 -63.89 -8.89
C PHE A 7 -19.89 -63.30 -8.01
N THR A 8 -19.98 -63.74 -6.76
CA THR A 8 -20.94 -63.19 -5.78
C THR A 8 -20.63 -61.73 -5.42
N ASN A 9 -19.35 -61.35 -5.32
CA ASN A 9 -18.97 -59.95 -5.11
C ASN A 9 -19.30 -59.07 -6.33
N HIS A 10 -19.07 -59.56 -7.56
CA HIS A 10 -19.39 -58.83 -8.79
C HIS A 10 -20.90 -58.65 -8.97
N LEU A 11 -21.71 -59.67 -8.68
CA LEU A 11 -23.16 -59.58 -8.70
C LEU A 11 -23.69 -58.59 -7.65
N ASN A 12 -23.12 -58.60 -6.44
CA ASN A 12 -23.52 -57.68 -5.37
C ASN A 12 -23.12 -56.22 -5.66
N MET A 13 -21.99 -56.01 -6.34
CA MET A 13 -21.58 -54.69 -6.83
C MET A 13 -22.51 -54.17 -7.94
N SER A 14 -22.83 -55.01 -8.92
CA SER A 14 -23.75 -54.67 -10.00
C SER A 14 -25.16 -54.34 -9.50
N ALA A 15 -25.67 -55.06 -8.48
CA ALA A 15 -26.96 -54.78 -7.86
C ALA A 15 -27.00 -53.41 -7.16
N LYS A 16 -25.90 -53.00 -6.51
CA LYS A 16 -25.78 -51.69 -5.85
C LYS A 16 -25.67 -50.54 -6.84
N GLU A 17 -24.97 -50.74 -7.95
CA GLU A 17 -24.90 -49.75 -9.06
C GLU A 17 -26.29 -49.55 -9.68
N ALA A 18 -27.02 -50.64 -9.95
CA ALA A 18 -28.39 -50.57 -10.43
C ALA A 18 -29.32 -49.83 -9.45
N LYS A 19 -29.14 -50.01 -8.14
CA LYS A 19 -29.89 -49.26 -7.11
C LYS A 19 -29.62 -47.75 -7.19
N ILE A 20 -28.37 -47.33 -7.36
CA ILE A 20 -27.99 -45.91 -7.54
C ILE A 20 -28.65 -45.35 -8.82
N GLU A 21 -28.58 -46.08 -9.93
CA GLU A 21 -29.19 -45.67 -11.19
C GLU A 21 -30.71 -45.51 -11.08
N ASN A 22 -31.40 -46.46 -10.45
CA ASN A 22 -32.85 -46.41 -10.24
C ASN A 22 -33.27 -45.20 -9.39
N ILE A 23 -32.50 -44.86 -8.35
CA ILE A 23 -32.75 -43.67 -7.53
C ILE A 23 -32.57 -42.39 -8.38
N CYS A 24 -31.49 -42.30 -9.15
CA CYS A 24 -31.25 -41.16 -10.05
C CYS A 24 -32.33 -41.04 -11.14
N LEU A 25 -32.87 -42.15 -11.64
CA LEU A 25 -34.00 -42.13 -12.58
C LEU A 25 -35.30 -41.61 -11.94
N CYS A 26 -35.53 -41.90 -10.66
CA CYS A 26 -36.65 -41.34 -9.90
C CYS A 26 -36.45 -39.84 -9.64
N LEU A 27 -35.25 -39.42 -9.19
CA LEU A 27 -34.91 -38.00 -9.03
C LEU A 27 -35.04 -37.23 -10.34
N SER A 28 -34.56 -37.78 -11.46
CA SER A 28 -34.68 -37.17 -12.80
C SER A 28 -36.14 -36.97 -13.23
N THR A 29 -37.02 -37.91 -12.85
CA THR A 29 -38.47 -37.80 -13.11
C THR A 29 -39.10 -36.72 -12.25
N LEU A 30 -38.69 -36.62 -10.99
CA LEU A 30 -39.16 -35.60 -10.07
C LEU A 30 -38.70 -34.21 -10.51
N THR A 31 -37.45 -34.06 -10.94
CA THR A 31 -36.88 -32.77 -11.37
C THR A 31 -37.00 -32.54 -12.87
N LYS A 32 -37.98 -33.16 -13.53
CA LYS A 32 -38.23 -32.94 -14.96
C LYS A 32 -38.53 -31.46 -15.22
N GLU A 33 -38.13 -30.97 -16.39
CA GLU A 33 -38.31 -29.57 -16.77
C GLU A 33 -39.75 -29.10 -16.55
N ILE A 34 -39.86 -27.98 -15.84
CA ILE A 34 -41.10 -27.28 -15.54
C ILE A 34 -41.22 -26.19 -16.59
N ALA A 35 -42.31 -26.19 -17.36
CA ALA A 35 -42.50 -25.22 -18.43
C ALA A 35 -42.92 -23.89 -17.81
N ILE A 36 -41.95 -23.03 -17.54
CA ILE A 36 -42.22 -21.61 -17.25
C ILE A 36 -42.05 -20.89 -18.58
N GLU A 37 -43.14 -20.75 -19.34
CA GLU A 37 -43.15 -19.83 -20.48
C GLU A 37 -42.77 -18.42 -20.00
N PRO A 38 -42.05 -17.62 -20.81
CA PRO A 38 -41.70 -16.26 -20.41
C PRO A 38 -42.99 -15.51 -20.06
N PRO A 39 -43.08 -14.88 -18.88
CA PRO A 39 -44.30 -14.21 -18.47
C PRO A 39 -44.63 -13.13 -19.50
N ASP A 40 -45.80 -13.25 -20.13
CA ASP A 40 -46.40 -12.11 -20.79
C ASP A 40 -46.62 -11.07 -19.67
N PRO A 41 -46.10 -9.83 -19.80
CA PRO A 41 -46.25 -8.80 -18.77
C PRO A 41 -47.72 -8.46 -18.43
N SER A 42 -48.68 -8.99 -19.20
CA SER A 42 -50.12 -8.89 -18.94
C SER A 42 -50.73 -10.04 -18.11
N GLU A 43 -50.00 -11.13 -17.83
CA GLU A 43 -50.53 -12.26 -17.06
C GLU A 43 -50.47 -12.04 -15.54
N PRO A 44 -51.57 -12.31 -14.79
CA PRO A 44 -51.58 -12.15 -13.35
C PRO A 44 -50.70 -13.22 -12.66
N PRO A 45 -49.91 -12.86 -11.62
CA PRO A 45 -48.97 -13.76 -10.95
C PRO A 45 -49.61 -15.04 -10.36
N ASN A 46 -50.92 -15.01 -10.10
CA ASN A 46 -51.70 -16.16 -9.65
C ASN A 46 -51.80 -17.28 -10.71
N ASN A 47 -51.85 -16.96 -12.00
CA ASN A 47 -51.91 -17.97 -13.07
C ASN A 47 -50.58 -18.74 -13.19
N ILE A 48 -49.46 -18.04 -13.06
CA ILE A 48 -48.13 -18.65 -13.10
C ILE A 48 -47.89 -19.52 -11.85
N LYS A 49 -48.32 -19.08 -10.65
CA LYS A 49 -48.30 -19.89 -9.41
C LYS A 49 -49.09 -21.19 -9.58
N ASN A 50 -50.25 -21.14 -10.23
CA ASN A 50 -51.09 -22.30 -10.48
C ASN A 50 -50.47 -23.28 -11.48
N SER A 51 -49.93 -22.79 -12.61
CA SER A 51 -49.24 -23.63 -13.60
C SER A 51 -48.03 -24.35 -13.00
N PHE A 52 -47.17 -23.61 -12.27
CA PHE A 52 -46.00 -24.18 -11.59
C PHE A 52 -46.39 -25.26 -10.57
N SER A 53 -47.46 -25.03 -9.80
CA SER A 53 -47.98 -26.01 -8.83
C SER A 53 -48.48 -27.29 -9.50
N GLN A 54 -49.13 -27.16 -10.67
CA GLN A 54 -49.61 -28.30 -11.45
C GLN A 54 -48.46 -29.14 -11.98
N ASP A 55 -47.38 -28.53 -12.46
CA ASP A 55 -46.21 -29.25 -12.95
C ASP A 55 -45.45 -29.97 -11.84
N LEU A 56 -45.26 -29.34 -10.67
CA LEU A 56 -44.69 -30.02 -9.50
C LEU A 56 -45.53 -31.25 -9.11
N ARG A 57 -46.86 -31.11 -9.12
CA ARG A 57 -47.80 -32.20 -8.84
C ARG A 57 -47.68 -33.34 -9.86
N ARG A 58 -47.63 -33.03 -11.16
CA ARG A 58 -47.43 -34.02 -12.23
C ARG A 58 -46.12 -34.78 -12.03
N ASN A 59 -45.04 -34.07 -11.69
CA ASN A 59 -43.75 -34.68 -11.41
C ASN A 59 -43.81 -35.63 -10.22
N VAL A 60 -44.49 -35.27 -9.12
CA VAL A 60 -44.71 -36.16 -7.96
C VAL A 60 -45.41 -37.46 -8.36
N HIS A 61 -46.55 -37.37 -9.06
CA HIS A 61 -47.31 -38.55 -9.48
C HIS A 61 -46.51 -39.44 -10.43
N SER A 62 -45.83 -38.83 -11.40
CA SER A 62 -44.98 -39.58 -12.35
C SER A 62 -43.83 -40.31 -11.65
N THR A 63 -43.28 -39.73 -10.58
CA THR A 63 -42.24 -40.35 -9.76
C THR A 63 -42.81 -41.50 -8.93
N PHE A 64 -43.99 -41.36 -8.31
CA PHE A 64 -44.64 -42.49 -7.62
C PHE A 64 -44.96 -43.65 -8.56
N LYS A 65 -45.47 -43.36 -9.76
CA LYS A 65 -45.68 -44.38 -10.81
C LYS A 65 -44.37 -45.06 -11.23
N ARG A 66 -43.25 -44.34 -11.23
CA ARG A 66 -41.93 -44.92 -11.51
C ARG A 66 -41.43 -45.78 -10.35
N LEU A 67 -41.67 -45.38 -9.10
CA LEU A 67 -41.30 -46.15 -7.90
C LEU A 67 -41.99 -47.52 -7.86
N GLU A 68 -43.18 -47.68 -8.46
CA GLU A 68 -43.84 -48.99 -8.60
C GLU A 68 -42.98 -50.04 -9.31
N LYS A 69 -42.00 -49.62 -10.13
CA LYS A 69 -41.07 -50.53 -10.82
C LYS A 69 -39.94 -51.07 -9.93
N TYR A 70 -39.74 -50.49 -8.74
CA TYR A 70 -38.60 -50.75 -7.87
C TYR A 70 -39.07 -51.03 -6.43
N GLN A 71 -39.40 -52.28 -6.13
CA GLN A 71 -40.04 -52.67 -4.87
C GLN A 71 -39.25 -52.21 -3.62
N ASP A 72 -37.94 -52.45 -3.58
CA ASP A 72 -37.09 -52.03 -2.45
C ASP A 72 -37.11 -50.51 -2.20
N LEU A 73 -37.14 -49.71 -3.27
CA LEU A 73 -37.20 -48.25 -3.17
C LEU A 73 -38.60 -47.77 -2.77
N LYS A 74 -39.64 -48.42 -3.29
CA LYS A 74 -41.03 -48.16 -2.95
C LYS A 74 -41.28 -48.39 -1.46
N ASP A 75 -40.82 -49.52 -0.93
CA ASP A 75 -41.00 -49.87 0.48
C ASP A 75 -40.31 -48.85 1.37
N PHE A 76 -39.05 -48.49 1.06
CA PHE A 76 -38.33 -47.46 1.79
C PHE A 76 -39.02 -46.09 1.74
N VAL A 77 -39.47 -45.63 0.57
CA VAL A 77 -40.14 -44.32 0.44
C VAL A 77 -41.48 -44.29 1.20
N SER A 78 -42.22 -45.40 1.16
CA SER A 78 -43.53 -45.53 1.80
C SER A 78 -43.46 -45.48 3.34
N GLU A 79 -42.29 -45.72 3.94
CA GLU A 79 -42.08 -45.50 5.39
C GLU A 79 -42.17 -44.03 5.81
N TYR A 80 -41.99 -43.10 4.86
CA TYR A 80 -41.84 -41.67 5.10
C TYR A 80 -42.96 -40.83 4.48
N ILE A 81 -43.53 -41.26 3.36
CA ILE A 81 -44.52 -40.48 2.62
C ILE A 81 -45.57 -41.39 1.97
N GLU A 82 -46.84 -41.02 2.09
CA GLU A 82 -47.92 -41.78 1.48
C GLU A 82 -47.93 -41.61 -0.04
N PRO A 83 -47.90 -42.72 -0.82
CA PRO A 83 -47.89 -42.67 -2.26
C PRO A 83 -49.18 -42.05 -2.81
N CYS A 84 -49.04 -41.26 -3.88
CA CYS A 84 -50.18 -40.66 -4.55
C CYS A 84 -50.12 -40.88 -6.06
N LEU A 85 -51.12 -41.60 -6.58
CA LEU A 85 -51.25 -41.98 -7.98
C LEU A 85 -52.52 -41.38 -8.62
N GLY A 86 -53.22 -40.49 -7.92
CA GLY A 86 -54.50 -39.95 -8.37
C GLY A 86 -54.33 -38.77 -9.33
N ASP A 87 -54.89 -38.87 -10.54
CA ASP A 87 -54.77 -37.83 -11.57
C ASP A 87 -55.43 -36.48 -11.17
N ASN A 88 -56.41 -36.50 -10.25
CA ASN A 88 -57.13 -35.32 -9.74
C ASN A 88 -56.79 -34.97 -8.28
N CYS A 89 -55.58 -35.32 -7.82
CA CYS A 89 -55.15 -35.04 -6.45
C CYS A 89 -55.00 -33.55 -6.15
N THR A 90 -55.56 -33.06 -5.04
CA THR A 90 -55.34 -31.71 -4.52
C THR A 90 -54.31 -31.66 -3.38
N SER A 91 -53.97 -32.80 -2.77
CA SER A 91 -53.04 -32.89 -1.63
C SER A 91 -51.56 -32.94 -2.01
N CYS A 92 -51.23 -33.16 -3.30
CA CYS A 92 -49.87 -33.09 -3.81
C CYS A 92 -49.53 -31.64 -4.20
N ASP A 93 -48.71 -31.00 -3.39
CA ASP A 93 -48.23 -29.64 -3.53
C ASP A 93 -46.69 -29.57 -3.58
N TYR A 94 -46.14 -28.36 -3.47
CA TYR A 94 -44.69 -28.15 -3.42
C TYR A 94 -44.04 -28.80 -2.19
N LEU A 95 -44.76 -28.94 -1.07
CA LEU A 95 -44.25 -29.60 0.13
C LEU A 95 -44.12 -31.11 -0.09
N LYS A 96 -45.12 -31.74 -0.71
CA LYS A 96 -45.06 -33.18 -1.04
C LYS A 96 -43.96 -33.48 -2.07
N PHE A 97 -43.77 -32.57 -3.03
CA PHE A 97 -42.62 -32.60 -3.95
C PHE A 97 -41.30 -32.54 -3.20
N LEU A 98 -41.15 -31.58 -2.30
CA LEU A 98 -39.92 -31.36 -1.54
C LEU A 98 -39.63 -32.53 -0.59
N GLN A 99 -40.62 -33.08 0.11
CA GLN A 99 -40.47 -34.28 0.94
C GLN A 99 -39.95 -35.46 0.11
N LEU A 100 -40.57 -35.73 -1.05
CA LEU A 100 -40.14 -36.82 -1.94
C LEU A 100 -38.70 -36.60 -2.44
N CYS A 101 -38.34 -35.36 -2.78
CA CYS A 101 -36.97 -35.00 -3.17
C CYS A 101 -35.97 -35.30 -2.05
N LEU A 102 -36.26 -34.86 -0.81
CA LEU A 102 -35.38 -35.06 0.34
C LEU A 102 -35.23 -36.55 0.71
N ILE A 103 -36.32 -37.33 0.63
CA ILE A 103 -36.27 -38.78 0.85
C ILE A 103 -35.35 -39.42 -0.19
N LEU A 104 -35.56 -39.15 -1.48
CA LEU A 104 -34.77 -39.75 -2.57
C LEU A 104 -33.29 -39.34 -2.50
N LEU A 105 -32.98 -38.09 -2.13
CA LEU A 105 -31.61 -37.64 -1.89
C LEU A 105 -30.95 -38.41 -0.74
N ARG A 106 -31.70 -38.65 0.35
CA ARG A 106 -31.21 -39.44 1.48
C ARG A 106 -31.00 -40.90 1.10
N THR A 107 -31.91 -41.49 0.30
CA THR A 107 -31.77 -42.85 -0.22
C THR A 107 -30.56 -42.96 -1.13
N LEU A 108 -30.31 -41.97 -1.98
CA LEU A 108 -29.13 -41.92 -2.85
C LEU A 108 -27.84 -41.91 -2.02
N LYS A 109 -27.79 -41.08 -0.98
CA LYS A 109 -26.66 -41.02 -0.05
C LYS A 109 -26.40 -42.39 0.61
N ILE A 110 -27.43 -43.07 1.11
CA ILE A 110 -27.29 -44.40 1.72
C ILE A 110 -26.77 -45.41 0.71
N ALA A 111 -27.32 -45.43 -0.51
CA ALA A 111 -26.88 -46.33 -1.57
C ALA A 111 -25.42 -46.11 -1.98
N LEU A 112 -24.96 -44.84 -2.02
CA LEU A 112 -23.57 -44.49 -2.30
C LEU A 112 -22.62 -44.95 -1.19
N GLU A 113 -22.96 -44.75 0.08
CA GLU A 113 -22.14 -45.24 1.21
C GLU A 113 -22.06 -46.77 1.23
N GLU A 114 -23.18 -47.46 0.99
CA GLU A 114 -23.22 -48.92 0.86
C GLU A 114 -22.30 -49.43 -0.26
N TYR A 115 -22.22 -48.68 -1.36
CA TYR A 115 -21.36 -48.97 -2.50
C TYR A 115 -19.87 -48.69 -2.20
N GLU A 116 -19.55 -47.54 -1.59
CA GLU A 116 -18.19 -47.21 -1.14
C GLU A 116 -17.64 -48.20 -0.12
N LEU A 117 -18.47 -48.66 0.83
CA LEU A 117 -18.07 -49.67 1.81
C LEU A 117 -17.75 -51.02 1.14
N SER A 118 -18.43 -51.39 0.05
CA SER A 118 -18.06 -52.60 -0.71
C SER A 118 -16.75 -52.44 -1.47
N LEU A 119 -16.49 -51.27 -2.08
CA LEU A 119 -15.22 -50.99 -2.75
C LEU A 119 -14.02 -51.09 -1.80
N LYS A 120 -14.18 -50.58 -0.56
CA LYS A 120 -13.16 -50.68 0.48
C LYS A 120 -12.90 -52.13 0.93
N LYS A 121 -13.94 -52.97 0.97
CA LYS A 121 -13.83 -54.40 1.35
C LYS A 121 -13.23 -55.28 0.25
N SER A 122 -13.38 -54.91 -1.03
CA SER A 122 -12.73 -55.63 -2.14
C SER A 122 -11.25 -55.28 -2.30
N ALA A 123 -10.84 -54.06 -1.94
CA ALA A 123 -9.44 -53.61 -2.03
C ALA A 123 -8.52 -54.21 -0.95
N SER A 124 -9.05 -54.59 0.23
CA SER A 124 -8.25 -55.09 1.35
C SER A 124 -7.82 -56.57 1.23
N LYS A 125 -7.95 -57.20 0.06
CA LYS A 125 -7.61 -58.62 -0.17
C LYS A 125 -6.34 -58.85 -1.00
N ASP A 126 -5.71 -57.80 -1.54
CA ASP A 126 -4.42 -57.87 -2.23
C ASP A 126 -3.40 -56.90 -1.59
N PRO A 127 -2.36 -57.39 -0.89
CA PRO A 127 -1.36 -56.53 -0.21
C PRO A 127 -0.33 -55.88 -1.15
N ALA A 128 -0.36 -56.15 -2.47
CA ALA A 128 0.76 -55.86 -3.36
C ALA A 128 0.65 -54.59 -4.22
N HIS A 129 -0.45 -53.82 -4.15
CA HIS A 129 -0.54 -52.54 -4.85
C HIS A 129 -1.32 -51.49 -4.04
N ASN A 130 -0.60 -50.50 -3.51
CA ASN A 130 -1.15 -49.23 -3.03
C ASN A 130 -1.66 -48.41 -4.23
N GLN A 131 -2.76 -48.82 -4.85
CA GLN A 131 -3.55 -47.92 -5.71
C GLN A 131 -4.54 -47.13 -4.83
N PRO A 132 -4.73 -45.82 -5.09
CA PRO A 132 -5.69 -45.02 -4.34
C PRO A 132 -7.08 -45.64 -4.48
N VAL A 133 -7.71 -45.95 -3.33
CA VAL A 133 -9.06 -46.53 -3.25
C VAL A 133 -10.01 -45.72 -4.14
N ASN A 134 -10.56 -46.36 -5.19
CA ASN A 134 -11.52 -45.73 -6.08
C ASN A 134 -12.73 -45.25 -5.26
N LYS A 135 -12.90 -43.93 -5.13
CA LYS A 135 -14.09 -43.33 -4.53
C LYS A 135 -15.28 -43.61 -5.45
N ALA A 136 -16.47 -43.83 -4.90
CA ALA A 136 -17.68 -43.91 -5.70
C ALA A 136 -17.82 -42.60 -6.51
N LYS A 137 -17.92 -42.70 -7.83
CA LYS A 137 -18.10 -41.54 -8.71
C LYS A 137 -19.46 -41.65 -9.38
N LEU A 138 -20.28 -40.62 -9.21
CA LEU A 138 -21.51 -40.45 -9.97
C LEU A 138 -21.17 -40.20 -11.45
N SER A 139 -21.96 -40.76 -12.36
CA SER A 139 -21.84 -40.45 -13.79
C SER A 139 -22.24 -39.00 -14.07
N LEU A 140 -21.81 -38.42 -15.20
CA LEU A 140 -22.14 -37.03 -15.56
C LEU A 140 -23.65 -36.76 -15.57
N GLY A 141 -24.45 -37.73 -16.01
CA GLY A 141 -25.91 -37.64 -15.98
C GLY A 141 -26.45 -37.61 -14.54
N GLN A 142 -25.94 -38.49 -13.68
CA GLN A 142 -26.33 -38.55 -12.26
C GLN A 142 -25.92 -37.28 -11.51
N VAL A 143 -24.75 -36.70 -11.81
CA VAL A 143 -24.30 -35.42 -11.25
C VAL A 143 -25.26 -34.29 -11.59
N ARG A 144 -25.71 -34.17 -12.84
CA ARG A 144 -26.69 -33.14 -13.25
C ARG A 144 -28.02 -33.30 -12.51
N VAL A 145 -28.51 -34.53 -12.41
CA VAL A 145 -29.76 -34.82 -11.69
C VAL A 145 -29.63 -34.47 -10.20
N PHE A 146 -28.49 -34.83 -9.59
CA PHE A 146 -28.20 -34.51 -8.20
C PHE A 146 -28.15 -32.99 -7.96
N ILE A 147 -27.42 -32.24 -8.78
CA ILE A 147 -27.33 -30.76 -8.69
C ILE A 147 -28.72 -30.14 -8.85
N LYS A 148 -29.52 -30.57 -9.83
CA LYS A 148 -30.90 -30.08 -10.00
C LYS A 148 -31.76 -30.36 -8.77
N SER A 149 -31.68 -31.57 -8.22
CA SER A 149 -32.41 -31.97 -7.01
C SER A 149 -32.00 -31.12 -5.80
N LEU A 150 -30.70 -30.85 -5.66
CA LEU A 150 -30.15 -29.98 -4.63
C LEU A 150 -30.65 -28.54 -4.77
N GLN A 151 -30.66 -28.00 -5.98
CA GLN A 151 -31.19 -26.66 -6.28
C GLN A 151 -32.67 -26.55 -5.90
N PHE A 152 -33.50 -27.54 -6.22
CA PHE A 152 -34.90 -27.57 -5.78
C PHE A 152 -35.03 -27.63 -4.25
N ALA A 153 -34.24 -28.48 -3.58
CA ALA A 153 -34.26 -28.60 -2.12
C ALA A 153 -33.92 -27.26 -1.44
N VAL A 154 -32.94 -26.53 -1.97
CA VAL A 154 -32.53 -25.23 -1.45
C VAL A 154 -33.53 -24.13 -1.79
N ALA A 155 -33.98 -24.06 -3.05
CA ALA A 155 -34.89 -23.02 -3.55
C ALA A 155 -36.30 -23.09 -2.97
N LEU A 156 -36.79 -24.30 -2.65
CA LEU A 156 -38.13 -24.50 -2.06
C LEU A 156 -38.11 -24.64 -0.54
N GLY A 157 -37.01 -25.17 0.04
CA GLY A 157 -36.98 -25.57 1.45
C GLY A 157 -36.14 -24.70 2.37
N ILE A 158 -35.05 -24.11 1.86
CA ILE A 158 -34.13 -23.30 2.65
C ILE A 158 -34.38 -21.81 2.42
N LEU A 159 -34.15 -21.33 1.20
CA LEU A 159 -34.12 -19.89 0.89
C LEU A 159 -35.41 -19.15 1.26
N PRO A 160 -36.62 -19.67 0.95
CA PRO A 160 -37.86 -18.95 1.28
C PRO A 160 -38.15 -18.89 2.79
N ASN A 161 -37.52 -19.78 3.55
CA ASN A 161 -37.72 -19.91 5.00
C ASN A 161 -36.63 -19.19 5.81
N LEU A 162 -35.60 -18.63 5.16
CA LEU A 162 -34.61 -17.77 5.80
C LEU A 162 -35.25 -16.46 6.27
N LEU A 163 -34.75 -15.93 7.39
CA LEU A 163 -35.14 -14.60 7.85
C LEU A 163 -34.66 -13.55 6.84
N ARG A 164 -35.44 -12.48 6.70
CA ARG A 164 -35.12 -11.37 5.78
C ARG A 164 -33.70 -10.85 6.03
N GLY A 165 -32.92 -10.72 4.95
CA GLY A 165 -31.53 -10.25 4.99
C GLY A 165 -30.50 -11.32 5.40
N ILE A 166 -30.86 -12.61 5.46
CA ILE A 166 -29.93 -13.74 5.66
C ILE A 166 -29.77 -14.50 4.35
N GLY A 167 -28.52 -14.77 3.96
CA GLY A 167 -28.19 -15.39 2.68
C GLY A 167 -28.41 -14.43 1.49
N ILE A 168 -28.22 -14.94 0.28
CA ILE A 168 -28.50 -14.18 -0.94
C ILE A 168 -29.96 -14.48 -1.34
N PRO A 169 -30.84 -13.48 -1.43
CA PRO A 169 -32.24 -13.69 -1.80
C PRO A 169 -32.40 -14.37 -3.17
N LEU A 170 -33.47 -15.14 -3.31
CA LEU A 170 -33.75 -15.86 -4.55
C LEU A 170 -34.02 -14.90 -5.72
N SER A 171 -34.57 -13.72 -5.44
CA SER A 171 -34.75 -12.62 -6.41
C SER A 171 -33.48 -12.14 -7.09
N LYS A 172 -32.32 -12.30 -6.45
CA LYS A 172 -31.01 -12.00 -7.06
C LYS A 172 -30.44 -13.14 -7.89
N ARG A 173 -31.07 -14.32 -7.85
CA ARG A 173 -30.59 -15.56 -8.48
C ARG A 173 -31.47 -16.03 -9.63
N LEU A 174 -32.77 -15.74 -9.57
CA LEU A 174 -33.77 -16.21 -10.54
C LEU A 174 -34.68 -15.05 -10.97
N LYS A 175 -34.86 -14.90 -12.29
CA LYS A 175 -35.77 -13.92 -12.90
C LYS A 175 -37.22 -14.03 -12.40
N HIS A 176 -37.64 -15.22 -11.95
CA HIS A 176 -39.01 -15.54 -11.54
C HIS A 176 -39.13 -15.87 -10.04
N ALA A 177 -38.17 -15.44 -9.21
CA ALA A 177 -38.13 -15.78 -7.79
C ALA A 177 -39.38 -15.37 -7.00
N ILE A 178 -40.07 -14.32 -7.45
CA ILE A 178 -41.29 -13.80 -6.82
C ILE A 178 -42.32 -14.92 -6.68
N ILE A 179 -42.47 -15.80 -7.67
CA ILE A 179 -43.41 -16.94 -7.63
C ILE A 179 -43.07 -17.88 -6.47
N LEU A 180 -41.78 -18.15 -6.26
CA LEU A 180 -41.27 -19.04 -5.21
C LEU A 180 -41.39 -18.43 -3.80
N GLU A 181 -41.23 -17.11 -3.68
CA GLU A 181 -41.44 -16.39 -2.41
C GLU A 181 -42.92 -16.44 -1.97
N HIS A 182 -43.87 -16.38 -2.90
CA HIS A 182 -45.31 -16.49 -2.64
C HIS A 182 -45.80 -17.90 -2.22
N PHE A 183 -44.99 -18.95 -2.37
CA PHE A 183 -45.34 -20.28 -1.85
C PHE A 183 -45.17 -20.41 -0.35
N THR A 184 -44.34 -19.55 0.26
CA THR A 184 -43.93 -19.66 1.67
C THR A 184 -44.40 -18.51 2.54
N SER A 185 -45.09 -17.53 1.95
CA SER A 185 -45.73 -16.43 2.68
C SER A 185 -46.81 -16.92 3.65
N GLU A 186 -47.45 -18.05 3.35
CA GLU A 186 -48.57 -18.61 4.12
C GLU A 186 -48.14 -19.58 5.25
N SER A 187 -46.87 -19.99 5.30
CA SER A 187 -46.39 -20.95 6.31
C SER A 187 -46.19 -20.31 7.70
N THR A 188 -46.57 -21.04 8.77
CA THR A 188 -46.34 -20.62 10.16
C THR A 188 -44.85 -20.61 10.52
N THR A 189 -44.44 -19.85 11.55
CA THR A 189 -43.04 -19.83 12.01
C THR A 189 -42.52 -21.21 12.38
N TYR A 190 -43.35 -22.04 13.01
CA TYR A 190 -43.00 -23.43 13.34
C TYR A 190 -42.74 -24.25 12.08
N GLN A 191 -43.64 -24.17 11.09
CA GLN A 191 -43.52 -24.89 9.84
C GLN A 191 -42.23 -24.51 9.09
N LYS A 192 -41.91 -23.22 9.01
CA LYS A 192 -40.67 -22.71 8.39
C LYS A 192 -39.41 -23.27 9.07
N LEU A 193 -39.40 -23.34 10.40
CA LEU A 193 -38.29 -23.90 11.18
C LEU A 193 -38.09 -25.40 10.88
N ILE A 194 -39.18 -26.17 10.86
CA ILE A 194 -39.13 -27.61 10.55
C ILE A 194 -38.68 -27.84 9.11
N GLN A 195 -39.18 -27.06 8.15
CA GLN A 195 -38.81 -27.18 6.74
C GLN A 195 -37.30 -26.97 6.54
N ILE A 196 -36.73 -25.88 7.10
CA ILE A 196 -35.28 -25.66 7.06
C ILE A 196 -34.54 -26.82 7.71
N ALA A 197 -35.00 -27.28 8.88
CA ALA A 197 -34.35 -28.34 9.63
C ALA A 197 -34.29 -29.67 8.86
N VAL A 198 -35.39 -30.09 8.23
CA VAL A 198 -35.42 -31.34 7.44
C VAL A 198 -34.52 -31.21 6.21
N CYS A 199 -34.58 -30.08 5.51
CA CYS A 199 -33.70 -29.82 4.36
C CYS A 199 -32.22 -29.88 4.80
N LEU A 200 -31.85 -29.15 5.85
CA LEU A 200 -30.49 -29.15 6.36
C LEU A 200 -30.02 -30.52 6.84
N ASP A 201 -30.84 -31.29 7.55
CA ASP A 201 -30.48 -32.65 8.00
C ASP A 201 -30.16 -33.56 6.82
N THR A 202 -30.94 -33.48 5.74
CA THR A 202 -30.67 -34.21 4.50
C THR A 202 -29.37 -33.75 3.85
N LEU A 203 -29.20 -32.45 3.63
CA LEU A 203 -28.02 -31.93 2.92
C LEU A 203 -26.72 -32.15 3.69
N ILE A 204 -26.74 -31.98 5.02
CA ILE A 204 -25.61 -32.29 5.90
C ILE A 204 -25.34 -33.79 5.94
N GLY A 205 -26.38 -34.62 5.87
CA GLY A 205 -26.25 -36.06 5.65
C GLY A 205 -25.49 -36.37 4.36
N CYS A 206 -25.82 -35.68 3.26
CA CYS A 206 -25.14 -35.85 1.97
C CYS A 206 -23.70 -35.32 1.98
N LEU A 207 -23.37 -34.28 2.76
CA LEU A 207 -21.99 -33.77 2.92
C LEU A 207 -21.03 -34.82 3.52
N ARG A 208 -21.53 -35.87 4.16
CA ARG A 208 -20.72 -36.98 4.71
C ARG A 208 -20.35 -38.03 3.66
N CYS A 209 -20.92 -37.96 2.46
CA CYS A 209 -20.59 -38.84 1.34
C CYS A 209 -19.59 -38.14 0.41
N ASP A 210 -18.42 -38.76 0.23
CA ASP A 210 -17.33 -38.21 -0.58
C ASP A 210 -17.77 -37.88 -2.02
N ALA A 211 -18.63 -38.72 -2.61
CA ALA A 211 -19.16 -38.55 -3.96
C ALA A 211 -20.03 -37.28 -4.14
N MET A 212 -20.62 -36.78 -3.05
CA MET A 212 -21.54 -35.64 -3.06
C MET A 212 -20.95 -34.37 -2.47
N GLN A 213 -19.98 -34.50 -1.56
CA GLN A 213 -19.48 -33.40 -0.73
C GLN A 213 -18.98 -32.20 -1.55
N SER A 214 -18.11 -32.43 -2.53
CA SER A 214 -17.53 -31.36 -3.36
C SER A 214 -18.60 -30.63 -4.18
N LEU A 215 -19.59 -31.36 -4.70
CA LEU A 215 -20.69 -30.77 -5.46
C LEU A 215 -21.57 -29.89 -4.55
N ILE A 216 -21.91 -30.35 -3.35
CA ILE A 216 -22.74 -29.56 -2.43
C ILE A 216 -22.04 -28.27 -2.02
N LEU A 217 -20.76 -28.35 -1.65
CA LEU A 217 -19.98 -27.18 -1.21
C LEU A 217 -19.83 -26.15 -2.34
N SER A 218 -19.59 -26.60 -3.58
CA SER A 218 -19.42 -25.71 -4.73
C SER A 218 -20.70 -24.99 -5.17
N TYR A 219 -21.87 -25.64 -5.07
CA TYR A 219 -23.13 -25.07 -5.59
C TYR A 219 -24.03 -24.43 -4.53
N ASN A 220 -24.03 -24.95 -3.29
CA ASN A 220 -24.99 -24.54 -2.25
C ASN A 220 -24.37 -24.40 -0.85
N GLY A 221 -23.03 -24.36 -0.76
CA GLY A 221 -22.32 -24.18 0.52
C GLY A 221 -22.75 -22.91 1.27
N THR A 222 -22.88 -21.79 0.56
CA THR A 222 -23.35 -20.51 1.09
C THR A 222 -24.71 -20.62 1.76
N ASP A 223 -25.66 -21.30 1.12
CA ASP A 223 -27.05 -21.40 1.59
C ASP A 223 -27.16 -22.28 2.82
N ILE A 224 -26.42 -23.39 2.82
CA ILE A 224 -26.31 -24.31 3.95
C ILE A 224 -25.70 -23.60 5.15
N LEU A 225 -24.63 -22.82 4.94
CA LEU A 225 -23.98 -22.05 5.99
C LEU A 225 -24.93 -20.99 6.58
N ALA A 226 -25.63 -20.23 5.73
CA ALA A 226 -26.59 -19.21 6.17
C ALA A 226 -27.71 -19.82 7.02
N ALA A 227 -28.28 -20.95 6.57
CA ALA A 227 -29.36 -21.64 7.26
C ALA A 227 -28.91 -22.28 8.58
N LEU A 228 -27.71 -22.87 8.62
CA LEU A 228 -27.12 -23.39 9.85
C LEU A 228 -26.87 -22.27 10.87
N ILE A 229 -26.33 -21.13 10.43
CA ILE A 229 -26.14 -19.97 11.30
C ILE A 229 -27.49 -19.49 11.85
N GLN A 230 -28.53 -19.44 11.02
CA GLN A 230 -29.88 -19.07 11.47
C GLN A 230 -30.39 -20.02 12.57
N LEU A 231 -30.37 -21.33 12.35
CA LEU A 231 -30.84 -22.30 13.36
C LEU A 231 -29.99 -22.26 14.65
N CYS A 232 -28.68 -22.06 14.52
CA CYS A 232 -27.77 -22.11 15.67
C CYS A 232 -27.72 -20.79 16.45
N HIS A 233 -27.93 -19.63 15.81
CA HIS A 233 -27.61 -18.34 16.42
C HIS A 233 -28.71 -17.28 16.34
N ALA A 234 -29.82 -17.50 15.63
CA ALA A 234 -30.93 -16.54 15.62
C ALA A 234 -31.43 -16.25 17.05
N PRO A 235 -31.62 -14.98 17.47
CA PRO A 235 -32.06 -14.66 18.83
C PRO A 235 -33.36 -15.38 19.22
N ILE A 236 -33.37 -16.00 20.41
CA ILE A 236 -34.55 -16.65 21.00
C ILE A 236 -34.98 -15.79 22.19
N LYS A 237 -36.28 -15.46 22.29
CA LYS A 237 -36.82 -14.76 23.47
C LYS A 237 -36.57 -15.61 24.71
N LYS A 238 -36.11 -15.00 25.81
CA LYS A 238 -36.01 -15.69 27.11
C LYS A 238 -37.44 -15.95 27.61
N LEU A 239 -37.73 -17.19 27.96
CA LEU A 239 -38.95 -17.49 28.73
C LEU A 239 -38.76 -16.86 30.12
N HIS A 240 -39.79 -16.18 30.63
CA HIS A 240 -39.78 -15.79 32.03
C HIS A 240 -39.71 -17.06 32.88
N ASP A 241 -38.85 -17.07 33.91
CA ASP A 241 -38.69 -18.19 34.83
C ASP A 241 -40.00 -18.39 35.63
N THR A 242 -40.97 -19.05 35.02
CA THR A 242 -42.00 -19.78 35.76
C THR A 242 -41.45 -21.17 36.00
N GLU A 243 -41.01 -21.38 37.24
CA GLU A 243 -40.89 -22.70 37.83
C GLU A 243 -42.22 -23.43 37.65
N THR A 244 -42.29 -24.31 36.65
CA THR A 244 -43.20 -25.44 36.69
C THR A 244 -42.50 -26.61 36.03
N SER A 245 -41.97 -27.47 36.89
CA SER A 245 -41.66 -28.85 36.57
C SER A 245 -42.92 -29.54 36.03
N ALA A 246 -43.11 -29.50 34.72
CA ALA A 246 -44.06 -30.35 34.02
C ALA A 246 -43.47 -30.69 32.64
N ASP A 247 -43.08 -31.95 32.51
CA ASP A 247 -42.75 -32.68 31.29
C ASP A 247 -41.75 -32.02 30.32
N ILE A 248 -40.48 -32.13 30.68
CA ILE A 248 -39.43 -32.40 29.69
C ILE A 248 -39.80 -33.74 29.04
N PRO A 249 -40.09 -33.82 27.72
CA PRO A 249 -40.32 -35.11 27.09
C PRO A 249 -39.02 -35.92 27.19
N ARG A 250 -39.01 -36.91 28.09
CA ARG A 250 -37.95 -37.91 28.14
C ARG A 250 -37.96 -38.68 26.82
N LYS A 251 -36.83 -38.59 26.11
CA LYS A 251 -36.30 -39.55 25.11
C LYS A 251 -37.09 -39.72 23.81
N GLY A 252 -36.94 -38.74 22.92
CA GLY A 252 -36.86 -38.98 21.47
C GLY A 252 -35.72 -38.14 20.92
N LYS A 253 -34.62 -38.75 20.48
CA LYS A 253 -33.56 -38.02 19.77
C LYS A 253 -34.20 -37.46 18.50
N LEU A 254 -34.24 -36.13 18.33
CA LEU A 254 -34.71 -35.52 17.08
C LEU A 254 -34.02 -36.22 15.91
N CYS A 255 -34.80 -36.64 14.91
CA CYS A 255 -34.29 -37.37 13.77
C CYS A 255 -35.08 -37.01 12.51
N PHE A 256 -34.51 -37.33 11.35
CA PHE A 256 -35.10 -37.06 10.04
C PHE A 256 -36.58 -37.46 9.96
N ARG A 257 -36.92 -38.68 10.41
CA ARG A 257 -38.30 -39.20 10.36
C ARG A 257 -39.28 -38.33 11.17
N ILE A 258 -38.91 -37.94 12.39
CA ILE A 258 -39.76 -37.12 13.26
C ILE A 258 -39.96 -35.72 12.67
N MET A 259 -38.88 -35.12 12.14
CA MET A 259 -38.96 -33.79 11.54
C MET A 259 -39.77 -33.81 10.24
N LEU A 260 -39.59 -34.83 9.39
CA LEU A 260 -40.31 -35.00 8.14
C LEU A 260 -41.82 -35.23 8.36
N ALA A 261 -42.20 -35.96 9.42
CA ALA A 261 -43.60 -36.15 9.80
C ALA A 261 -44.29 -34.84 10.21
N ARG A 262 -43.52 -33.84 10.67
CA ARG A 262 -44.01 -32.50 11.06
C ARG A 262 -43.83 -31.45 9.96
N PHE A 263 -43.40 -31.86 8.76
CA PHE A 263 -43.00 -30.94 7.69
C PHE A 263 -44.17 -30.11 7.12
N GLN A 264 -45.37 -30.70 7.13
CA GLN A 264 -46.62 -30.07 6.69
C GLN A 264 -47.45 -29.52 7.86
N ASP A 265 -46.90 -29.49 9.08
CA ASP A 265 -47.60 -29.02 10.27
C ASP A 265 -47.83 -27.50 10.20
N SER A 266 -49.04 -27.12 9.78
CA SER A 266 -49.51 -25.73 9.70
C SER A 266 -50.31 -25.30 10.94
N SER A 267 -50.32 -26.12 12.01
CA SER A 267 -51.07 -25.78 13.22
C SER A 267 -50.49 -24.54 13.92
N GLU A 268 -51.37 -23.79 14.59
CA GLU A 268 -50.97 -22.64 15.38
C GLU A 268 -50.32 -23.09 16.69
N HIS A 269 -48.99 -23.10 16.71
CA HIS A 269 -48.20 -23.40 17.90
C HIS A 269 -48.06 -22.17 18.80
N SER A 270 -48.12 -22.39 20.12
CA SER A 270 -47.85 -21.32 21.08
C SER A 270 -46.39 -20.84 21.00
N GLU A 271 -46.13 -19.59 21.40
CA GLU A 271 -44.77 -19.03 21.41
C GLU A 271 -43.79 -19.93 22.18
N GLU A 272 -44.21 -20.52 23.30
CA GLU A 272 -43.41 -21.44 24.10
C GLU A 272 -43.04 -22.72 23.34
N GLN A 273 -43.96 -23.30 22.57
CA GLN A 273 -43.70 -24.50 21.76
C GLN A 273 -42.69 -24.20 20.65
N VAL A 274 -42.83 -23.04 19.99
CA VAL A 274 -41.89 -22.59 18.97
C VAL A 274 -40.50 -22.35 19.59
N ILE A 275 -40.42 -21.69 20.74
CA ILE A 275 -39.17 -21.45 21.46
C ILE A 275 -38.49 -22.78 21.87
N LYS A 276 -39.25 -23.74 22.43
CA LYS A 276 -38.74 -25.07 22.78
C LYS A 276 -38.20 -25.80 21.55
N MET A 277 -38.88 -25.69 20.40
CA MET A 277 -38.41 -26.26 19.14
C MET A 277 -37.12 -25.58 18.66
N MET A 278 -37.04 -24.25 18.66
CA MET A 278 -35.82 -23.50 18.29
C MET A 278 -34.62 -23.91 19.15
N MET A 279 -34.79 -24.06 20.47
CA MET A 279 -33.73 -24.53 21.36
C MET A 279 -33.29 -25.96 21.06
N THR A 280 -34.24 -26.84 20.76
CA THR A 280 -33.99 -28.24 20.39
C THR A 280 -33.19 -28.33 19.09
N LEU A 281 -33.60 -27.57 18.06
CA LEU A 281 -32.92 -27.49 16.77
C LEU A 281 -31.52 -26.89 16.92
N ARG A 282 -31.35 -25.82 17.70
CA ARG A 282 -30.03 -25.24 17.99
C ARG A 282 -29.08 -26.28 18.56
N LYS A 283 -29.51 -27.03 19.59
CA LYS A 283 -28.68 -28.08 20.20
C LYS A 283 -28.36 -29.19 19.22
N TYR A 284 -29.31 -29.57 18.35
CA TYR A 284 -29.11 -30.58 17.32
C TYR A 284 -28.09 -30.15 16.25
N PHE A 285 -28.19 -28.91 15.74
CA PHE A 285 -27.40 -28.42 14.60
C PHE A 285 -26.06 -27.78 14.96
N THR A 286 -25.82 -27.37 16.20
CA THR A 286 -24.54 -26.74 16.60
C THR A 286 -23.31 -27.60 16.28
N PRO A 287 -23.27 -28.92 16.59
CA PRO A 287 -22.13 -29.76 16.22
C PRO A 287 -21.92 -29.88 14.70
N HIS A 288 -23.01 -29.81 13.94
CA HIS A 288 -22.95 -29.85 12.47
C HIS A 288 -22.38 -28.56 11.89
N LEU A 289 -22.75 -27.40 12.44
CA LEU A 289 -22.16 -26.11 12.09
C LEU A 289 -20.65 -26.12 12.38
N GLU A 290 -20.23 -26.56 13.57
CA GLU A 290 -18.81 -26.66 13.93
C GLU A 290 -18.03 -27.58 12.98
N THR A 291 -18.64 -28.71 12.58
CA THR A 291 -18.02 -29.64 11.63
C THR A 291 -17.88 -28.99 10.25
N LEU A 292 -18.92 -28.32 9.76
CA LEU A 292 -18.89 -27.63 8.46
C LEU A 292 -17.81 -26.54 8.43
N LEU A 293 -17.74 -25.72 9.49
CA LEU A 293 -16.74 -24.65 9.59
C LEU A 293 -15.30 -25.19 9.59
N LYS A 294 -15.07 -26.40 10.11
CA LYS A 294 -13.76 -27.08 10.05
C LYS A 294 -13.46 -27.67 8.67
N GLN A 295 -14.48 -27.99 7.88
CA GLN A 295 -14.35 -28.58 6.53
C GLN A 295 -14.16 -27.53 5.44
N MET A 296 -14.70 -26.32 5.62
CA MET A 296 -14.53 -25.22 4.67
C MET A 296 -13.10 -24.65 4.76
N CYS A 297 -12.49 -24.35 3.61
CA CYS A 297 -11.21 -23.64 3.62
C CYS A 297 -11.40 -22.21 4.14
N PRO A 298 -10.42 -21.65 4.89
CA PRO A 298 -10.52 -20.29 5.44
C PRO A 298 -10.80 -19.23 4.38
N SER A 299 -10.23 -19.38 3.18
CA SER A 299 -10.42 -18.48 2.05
C SER A 299 -11.88 -18.41 1.58
N LEU A 300 -12.50 -19.57 1.37
CA LEU A 300 -13.92 -19.64 1.01
C LEU A 300 -14.79 -19.09 2.13
N LEU A 301 -14.52 -19.47 3.39
CA LEU A 301 -15.31 -18.98 4.52
C LEU A 301 -15.23 -17.45 4.68
N MET A 302 -14.04 -16.85 4.51
CA MET A 302 -13.89 -15.39 4.51
C MET A 302 -14.76 -14.75 3.42
N TRP A 303 -14.75 -15.31 2.21
CA TRP A 303 -15.58 -14.82 1.11
C TRP A 303 -17.08 -14.87 1.43
N GLU A 304 -17.57 -16.01 1.92
CA GLU A 304 -18.99 -16.16 2.29
C GLU A 304 -19.41 -15.16 3.38
N LEU A 305 -18.55 -14.93 4.37
CA LEU A 305 -18.81 -13.97 5.45
C LEU A 305 -18.83 -12.52 4.95
N LEU A 306 -18.05 -12.17 3.92
CA LEU A 306 -18.09 -10.85 3.28
C LEU A 306 -19.37 -10.64 2.48
N LEU A 307 -19.79 -11.65 1.71
CA LEU A 307 -21.06 -11.62 0.98
C LEU A 307 -22.25 -11.40 1.92
N PHE A 308 -22.26 -12.08 3.07
CA PHE A 308 -23.29 -11.91 4.10
C PHE A 308 -23.35 -10.51 4.72
N GLN A 309 -22.23 -9.77 4.72
CA GLN A 309 -22.19 -8.40 5.25
C GLN A 309 -22.70 -7.36 4.25
N GLY A 310 -22.95 -7.75 2.99
CA GLY A 310 -23.50 -6.88 1.96
C GLY A 310 -22.48 -5.85 1.45
N ILE A 311 -21.19 -6.18 1.46
CA ILE A 311 -20.18 -5.38 0.74
C ILE A 311 -20.57 -5.43 -0.74
N PRO A 312 -20.87 -4.28 -1.37
CA PRO A 312 -21.32 -4.26 -2.76
C PRO A 312 -20.19 -4.79 -3.65
N VAL A 313 -20.46 -5.90 -4.35
CA VAL A 313 -19.54 -6.45 -5.36
C VAL A 313 -19.50 -5.54 -6.59
N HIS A 314 -20.57 -4.76 -6.83
CA HIS A 314 -20.62 -3.72 -7.85
C HIS A 314 -21.16 -2.39 -7.28
N PRO A 315 -20.43 -1.27 -7.45
CA PRO A 315 -20.85 0.04 -6.97
C PRO A 315 -21.95 0.71 -7.81
N GLU A 316 -22.34 0.14 -8.96
CA GLU A 316 -23.19 0.81 -9.96
C GLU A 316 -24.68 0.42 -9.95
N ASP A 317 -25.16 -0.30 -8.92
CA ASP A 317 -26.59 -0.68 -8.85
C ASP A 317 -27.33 0.07 -7.71
N PRO A 318 -27.81 1.32 -7.97
CA PRO A 318 -28.42 2.18 -6.97
C PRO A 318 -29.85 1.79 -6.57
N ASP A 319 -30.50 0.85 -7.28
CA ASP A 319 -31.93 0.56 -7.11
C ASP A 319 -32.24 -0.74 -6.32
N ALA A 320 -31.21 -1.46 -5.89
CA ALA A 320 -31.40 -2.57 -4.98
C ALA A 320 -31.70 -2.01 -3.57
N THR A 321 -32.97 -2.01 -3.18
CA THR A 321 -33.39 -1.99 -1.77
C THR A 321 -32.81 -3.22 -1.05
N VAL A 322 -31.51 -3.20 -0.77
CA VAL A 322 -30.81 -4.29 -0.06
C VAL A 322 -31.42 -4.35 1.32
N THR A 323 -32.29 -5.34 1.52
CA THR A 323 -32.87 -5.64 2.84
C THR A 323 -31.72 -5.74 3.83
N LYS A 324 -31.68 -4.79 4.77
CA LYS A 324 -30.56 -4.60 5.70
C LYS A 324 -30.36 -5.89 6.50
N THR A 325 -29.19 -6.51 6.35
CA THR A 325 -28.79 -7.71 7.11
C THR A 325 -29.07 -7.51 8.60
N PRO A 326 -29.72 -8.48 9.30
CA PRO A 326 -30.03 -8.37 10.72
C PRO A 326 -28.80 -8.07 11.57
N ALA A 327 -28.93 -7.18 12.54
CA ALA A 327 -27.79 -6.72 13.35
C ALA A 327 -27.11 -7.86 14.13
N TRP A 328 -27.86 -8.87 14.58
CA TRP A 328 -27.31 -10.04 15.25
C TRP A 328 -26.46 -10.91 14.32
N PHE A 329 -26.90 -11.05 13.06
CA PHE A 329 -26.21 -11.85 12.05
C PHE A 329 -24.92 -11.15 11.62
N ARG A 330 -24.98 -9.83 11.34
CA ARG A 330 -23.79 -9.01 11.07
C ARG A 330 -22.76 -9.11 12.20
N LYS A 331 -23.18 -8.99 13.46
CA LYS A 331 -22.27 -9.12 14.63
C LYS A 331 -21.59 -10.49 14.68
N LEU A 332 -22.31 -11.57 14.36
CA LEU A 332 -21.76 -12.91 14.35
C LEU A 332 -20.80 -13.12 13.17
N CYS A 333 -21.17 -12.68 11.96
CA CYS A 333 -20.29 -12.75 10.79
C CYS A 333 -19.00 -11.95 11.03
N ASN A 334 -19.09 -10.73 11.58
CA ASN A 334 -17.93 -9.96 11.97
C ASN A 334 -17.06 -10.71 12.98
N LYS A 335 -17.67 -11.44 13.94
CA LYS A 335 -16.92 -12.26 14.89
C LYS A 335 -16.16 -13.39 14.26
N MET A 336 -16.81 -14.14 13.37
CA MET A 336 -16.15 -15.23 12.66
C MET A 336 -15.06 -14.68 11.74
N PHE A 337 -15.33 -13.58 11.05
CA PHE A 337 -14.38 -12.93 10.15
C PHE A 337 -13.15 -12.40 10.90
N THR A 338 -13.34 -11.70 12.02
CA THR A 338 -12.24 -11.28 12.90
C THR A 338 -11.41 -12.47 13.36
N ASN A 339 -12.03 -13.57 13.79
CA ASN A 339 -11.28 -14.75 14.21
C ASN A 339 -10.41 -15.33 13.09
N LEU A 340 -10.89 -15.30 11.84
CA LEU A 340 -10.12 -15.74 10.68
C LEU A 340 -8.98 -14.76 10.33
N LEU A 341 -9.19 -13.45 10.48
CA LEU A 341 -8.12 -12.46 10.30
C LEU A 341 -7.00 -12.61 11.33
N LEU A 342 -7.34 -12.95 12.56
CA LEU A 342 -6.40 -13.15 13.65
C LEU A 342 -5.59 -14.45 13.53
N GLN A 343 -5.95 -15.36 12.61
CA GLN A 343 -5.13 -16.53 12.29
C GLN A 343 -3.87 -16.13 11.52
N GLU A 344 -2.86 -17.01 11.53
CA GLU A 344 -1.65 -16.83 10.73
C GLU A 344 -2.00 -16.66 9.25
N ASN A 345 -1.41 -15.65 8.62
CA ASN A 345 -1.66 -15.28 7.22
C ASN A 345 -3.13 -14.92 6.90
N GLY A 346 -3.93 -14.54 7.90
CA GLY A 346 -5.32 -14.13 7.71
C GLY A 346 -5.45 -12.93 6.76
N ILE A 347 -4.58 -11.92 6.88
CA ILE A 347 -4.59 -10.76 5.98
C ILE A 347 -4.21 -11.16 4.54
N ALA A 348 -3.17 -11.98 4.37
CA ALA A 348 -2.73 -12.47 3.06
C ALA A 348 -3.86 -13.27 2.37
N THR A 349 -4.52 -14.15 3.13
CA THR A 349 -5.64 -14.96 2.65
C THR A 349 -6.80 -14.07 2.19
N LEU A 350 -7.14 -13.03 2.96
CA LEU A 350 -8.19 -12.07 2.56
C LEU A 350 -7.86 -11.37 1.25
N VAL A 351 -6.64 -10.84 1.11
CA VAL A 351 -6.21 -10.14 -0.10
C VAL A 351 -6.28 -11.08 -1.31
N GLN A 352 -5.78 -12.31 -1.15
CA GLN A 352 -5.85 -13.33 -2.19
C GLN A 352 -7.29 -13.66 -2.58
N VAL A 353 -8.20 -13.86 -1.60
CA VAL A 353 -9.62 -14.17 -1.85
C VAL A 353 -10.30 -13.10 -2.69
N VAL A 354 -10.12 -11.83 -2.30
CA VAL A 354 -10.77 -10.71 -2.99
C VAL A 354 -10.23 -10.57 -4.41
N LEU A 355 -8.93 -10.80 -4.61
CA LEU A 355 -8.30 -10.74 -5.93
C LEU A 355 -8.69 -11.94 -6.81
N ASP A 356 -8.65 -13.17 -6.29
CA ASP A 356 -9.00 -14.39 -7.02
C ASP A 356 -10.46 -14.39 -7.50
N LYS A 357 -11.39 -13.89 -6.67
CA LYS A 357 -12.80 -13.79 -7.05
C LYS A 357 -13.10 -12.66 -8.01
N SER A 358 -12.32 -11.59 -7.95
CA SER A 358 -12.43 -10.49 -8.91
C SER A 358 -11.88 -10.83 -10.29
N CYS A 359 -10.96 -11.81 -10.40
CA CYS A 359 -10.41 -12.28 -11.67
C CYS A 359 -11.45 -12.90 -12.62
N GLU A 360 -12.64 -13.26 -12.14
CA GLU A 360 -13.75 -13.68 -13.02
C GLU A 360 -14.33 -12.49 -13.84
N ASP A 361 -14.19 -11.24 -13.37
CA ASP A 361 -14.64 -10.01 -14.06
C ASP A 361 -13.51 -9.23 -14.76
N TYR A 362 -12.23 -9.47 -14.42
CA TYR A 362 -11.08 -8.64 -14.82
C TYR A 362 -10.50 -8.89 -16.22
N MET A 363 -11.09 -9.76 -17.05
CA MET A 363 -10.57 -10.00 -18.41
C MET A 363 -10.63 -8.76 -19.34
N LEU A 364 -11.11 -7.60 -18.85
CA LEU A 364 -11.26 -6.36 -19.63
C LEU A 364 -10.46 -5.15 -19.10
N THR A 365 -9.92 -5.14 -17.88
CA THR A 365 -9.26 -3.94 -17.32
C THR A 365 -7.96 -4.31 -16.60
N SER A 366 -6.84 -4.17 -17.30
CA SER A 366 -5.51 -4.62 -16.90
C SER A 366 -4.86 -3.81 -15.75
N LYS A 367 -5.62 -3.30 -14.77
CA LYS A 367 -5.10 -2.62 -13.57
C LYS A 367 -5.88 -3.03 -12.32
N VAL A 368 -5.15 -3.50 -11.30
CA VAL A 368 -5.70 -3.65 -9.95
C VAL A 368 -6.00 -2.24 -9.40
N ASP A 369 -7.26 -1.97 -9.11
CA ASP A 369 -7.70 -0.67 -8.58
C ASP A 369 -7.12 -0.45 -7.18
N ALA A 370 -6.22 0.53 -7.01
CA ALA A 370 -5.68 0.94 -5.71
C ALA A 370 -6.80 1.22 -4.67
N VAL A 371 -7.93 1.76 -5.13
CA VAL A 371 -9.14 2.00 -4.33
C VAL A 371 -9.67 0.71 -3.67
N ARG A 372 -9.61 -0.42 -4.37
CA ARG A 372 -10.05 -1.72 -3.83
C ARG A 372 -9.07 -2.24 -2.77
N LEU A 373 -7.77 -2.10 -3.01
CA LEU A 373 -6.74 -2.47 -2.03
C LEU A 373 -6.86 -1.63 -0.75
N GLU A 374 -7.14 -0.33 -0.89
CA GLU A 374 -7.44 0.54 0.26
C GLU A 374 -8.72 0.11 0.98
N ALA A 375 -9.76 -0.30 0.26
CA ALA A 375 -10.99 -0.81 0.87
C ALA A 375 -10.74 -2.08 1.69
N ILE A 376 -9.88 -2.99 1.21
CA ILE A 376 -9.43 -4.17 1.96
C ILE A 376 -8.67 -3.73 3.22
N ALA A 377 -7.73 -2.80 3.09
CA ALA A 377 -6.97 -2.29 4.24
C ALA A 377 -7.90 -1.64 5.28
N ARG A 378 -8.92 -0.88 4.84
CA ARG A 378 -9.96 -0.32 5.72
C ARG A 378 -10.80 -1.40 6.39
N LEU A 379 -11.16 -2.46 5.66
CA LEU A 379 -11.91 -3.58 6.22
C LEU A 379 -11.13 -4.27 7.35
N VAL A 380 -9.83 -4.52 7.16
CA VAL A 380 -8.95 -5.09 8.19
C VAL A 380 -8.79 -4.11 9.36
N SER A 381 -8.64 -2.83 9.06
CA SER A 381 -8.38 -1.79 10.05
C SER A 381 -9.62 -1.31 10.79
N TYR A 382 -10.83 -1.68 10.36
CA TYR A 382 -12.09 -1.33 11.03
C TYR A 382 -12.42 -2.30 12.17
N ASN A 383 -13.15 -1.84 13.20
CA ASN A 383 -13.11 -2.45 14.53
C ASN A 383 -13.60 -3.90 14.54
N PRO A 384 -12.78 -4.86 15.03
CA PRO A 384 -13.29 -6.17 15.37
C PRO A 384 -14.40 -6.07 16.44
N VAL A 385 -15.08 -7.19 16.62
CA VAL A 385 -16.14 -7.40 17.60
C VAL A 385 -15.87 -6.73 18.96
N ARG A 386 -16.93 -6.21 19.58
CA ARG A 386 -16.94 -5.47 20.86
C ARG A 386 -16.15 -6.05 22.06
N HIS A 387 -15.70 -7.30 22.02
CA HIS A 387 -15.01 -7.97 23.12
C HIS A 387 -13.48 -7.95 23.00
N ILE A 388 -12.93 -7.41 21.91
CA ILE A 388 -11.48 -7.26 21.71
C ILE A 388 -11.16 -5.76 21.80
N SER A 389 -10.14 -5.40 22.60
CA SER A 389 -9.66 -4.02 22.65
C SER A 389 -8.93 -3.65 21.37
N VAL A 390 -8.89 -2.36 21.04
CA VAL A 390 -8.15 -1.88 19.85
C VAL A 390 -6.66 -2.23 19.95
N GLU A 391 -6.09 -2.11 21.14
CA GLU A 391 -4.69 -2.45 21.42
C GLU A 391 -4.37 -3.92 21.12
N SER A 392 -5.14 -4.86 21.70
CA SER A 392 -4.92 -6.30 21.52
C SER A 392 -5.11 -6.75 20.07
N TYR A 393 -6.00 -6.08 19.33
CA TYR A 393 -6.19 -6.34 17.90
C TYR A 393 -4.98 -5.88 17.06
N ILE A 394 -4.47 -4.68 17.31
CA ILE A 394 -3.27 -4.15 16.62
C ILE A 394 -2.04 -5.00 16.96
N GLU A 395 -1.87 -5.37 18.23
CA GLU A 395 -0.81 -6.27 18.68
C GLU A 395 -0.81 -7.59 17.90
N SER A 396 -1.98 -8.24 17.82
CA SER A 396 -2.14 -9.55 17.16
C SER A 396 -1.88 -9.49 15.65
N LEU A 397 -2.25 -8.38 14.99
CA LEU A 397 -2.06 -8.22 13.55
C LEU A 397 -0.70 -7.64 13.18
N SER A 398 0.02 -7.01 14.11
CA SER A 398 1.30 -6.34 13.83
C SER A 398 2.32 -7.26 13.16
N SER A 399 2.47 -8.49 13.64
CA SER A 399 3.38 -9.49 13.07
C SER A 399 2.99 -9.86 11.65
N GLN A 400 1.68 -9.99 11.35
CA GLN A 400 1.22 -10.27 9.99
C GLN A 400 1.53 -9.11 9.04
N VAL A 401 1.37 -7.85 9.49
CA VAL A 401 1.68 -6.67 8.69
C VAL A 401 3.16 -6.63 8.29
N PHE A 402 4.08 -6.89 9.23
CA PHE A 402 5.52 -6.97 8.90
C PHE A 402 5.83 -8.17 7.99
N ASN A 403 5.26 -9.34 8.27
CA ASN A 403 5.44 -10.50 7.40
C ASN A 403 5.02 -10.22 5.96
N LEU A 404 3.95 -9.45 5.74
CA LEU A 404 3.50 -9.01 4.42
C LEU A 404 4.46 -8.04 3.73
N LEU A 405 5.04 -7.08 4.48
CA LEU A 405 6.05 -6.14 3.96
C LEU A 405 7.32 -6.87 3.51
N HIS A 406 7.68 -7.96 4.19
CA HIS A 406 8.90 -8.74 3.93
C HIS A 406 8.71 -9.90 2.94
N ILE A 407 7.53 -10.07 2.33
CA ILE A 407 7.33 -11.12 1.33
C ILE A 407 8.24 -10.87 0.12
N LYS A 408 8.92 -11.93 -0.33
CA LYS A 408 9.76 -11.98 -1.53
C LYS A 408 9.43 -13.23 -2.33
N GLY A 409 9.27 -13.10 -3.65
CA GLY A 409 9.20 -14.20 -4.60
C GLY A 409 7.81 -14.54 -5.16
N SER A 410 6.75 -13.81 -4.80
CA SER A 410 5.42 -13.98 -5.40
C SER A 410 5.14 -12.92 -6.47
N ARG A 411 4.33 -13.28 -7.47
CA ARG A 411 3.79 -12.32 -8.45
C ARG A 411 2.94 -11.22 -7.80
N MET A 412 2.48 -11.45 -6.57
CA MET A 412 1.59 -10.56 -5.81
C MET A 412 2.32 -9.70 -4.77
N ASP A 413 3.66 -9.77 -4.69
CA ASP A 413 4.46 -9.11 -3.65
C ASP A 413 4.13 -7.62 -3.52
N GLY A 414 4.14 -6.88 -4.63
CA GLY A 414 3.88 -5.44 -4.62
C GLY A 414 2.47 -5.08 -4.11
N LEU A 415 1.47 -5.92 -4.40
CA LEU A 415 0.09 -5.69 -3.94
C LEU A 415 -0.04 -5.95 -2.44
N LEU A 416 0.58 -7.02 -1.94
CA LEU A 416 0.57 -7.36 -0.52
C LEU A 416 1.32 -6.32 0.32
N LYS A 417 2.46 -5.84 -0.18
CA LYS A 417 3.23 -4.74 0.43
C LYS A 417 2.41 -3.45 0.48
N TYR A 418 1.77 -3.08 -0.62
CA TYR A 418 0.90 -1.90 -0.65
C TYR A 418 -0.27 -1.99 0.35
N VAL A 419 -0.95 -3.15 0.45
CA VAL A 419 -2.02 -3.35 1.43
C VAL A 419 -1.47 -3.27 2.86
N ALA A 420 -0.30 -3.87 3.12
CA ALA A 420 0.35 -3.81 4.43
C ALA A 420 0.69 -2.35 4.82
N SER A 421 1.23 -1.56 3.90
CA SER A 421 1.47 -0.12 4.10
C SER A 421 0.19 0.65 4.41
N CYS A 422 -0.92 0.37 3.71
CA CYS A 422 -2.21 0.99 4.00
C CYS A 422 -2.73 0.61 5.39
N ILE A 423 -2.64 -0.66 5.78
CA ILE A 423 -3.04 -1.14 7.12
C ILE A 423 -2.20 -0.46 8.20
N PHE A 424 -0.88 -0.36 8.00
CA PHE A 424 0.03 0.32 8.92
C PHE A 424 -0.42 1.77 9.17
N LEU A 425 -0.63 2.54 8.10
CA LEU A 425 -1.04 3.94 8.18
C LEU A 425 -2.44 4.10 8.81
N LEU A 426 -3.37 3.19 8.50
CA LEU A 426 -4.71 3.21 9.09
C LEU A 426 -4.70 2.85 10.58
N PHE A 427 -3.78 1.99 11.04
CA PHE A 427 -3.58 1.76 12.47
C PHE A 427 -3.03 3.01 13.17
N CYS A 428 -2.12 3.74 12.55
CA CYS A 428 -1.66 5.04 13.07
C CYS A 428 -2.80 6.07 13.18
N GLU A 429 -3.70 6.14 12.19
CA GLU A 429 -4.88 7.01 12.23
C GLU A 429 -5.86 6.63 13.33
N ARG A 430 -6.00 5.34 13.55
CA ARG A 430 -7.00 4.80 14.45
C ARG A 430 -6.62 4.92 15.93
N ASP A 431 -5.41 4.50 16.27
CA ASP A 431 -4.89 4.58 17.64
C ASP A 431 -3.36 4.65 17.62
N ILE A 432 -2.85 5.88 17.61
CA ILE A 432 -1.41 6.15 17.55
C ILE A 432 -0.64 5.53 18.72
N LYS A 433 -1.24 5.41 19.91
CA LYS A 433 -0.55 4.87 21.09
C LYS A 433 -0.23 3.39 20.92
N SER A 434 -1.21 2.62 20.46
CA SER A 434 -1.02 1.19 20.16
C SER A 434 -0.11 0.99 18.95
N ALA A 435 -0.31 1.79 17.89
CA ALA A 435 0.55 1.74 16.72
C ALA A 435 2.01 2.07 17.07
N GLU A 436 2.25 3.03 17.97
CA GLU A 436 3.58 3.35 18.46
C GLU A 436 4.25 2.14 19.12
N LYS A 437 3.57 1.54 20.11
CA LYS A 437 4.07 0.40 20.89
C LYS A 437 4.37 -0.84 20.04
N TYR A 438 3.50 -1.17 19.09
CA TYR A 438 3.57 -2.46 18.37
C TYR A 438 4.14 -2.37 16.95
N LEU A 439 4.11 -1.20 16.33
CA LEU A 439 4.55 -0.97 14.94
C LEU A 439 5.71 0.03 14.86
N LEU A 440 5.52 1.29 15.26
CA LEU A 440 6.53 2.34 15.05
C LEU A 440 7.81 2.08 15.83
N VAL A 441 7.73 1.62 17.08
CA VAL A 441 8.91 1.27 17.88
C VAL A 441 9.73 0.18 17.18
N LYS A 442 9.09 -0.83 16.56
CA LYS A 442 9.82 -1.88 15.82
C LYS A 442 10.44 -1.32 14.54
N LEU A 443 9.67 -0.54 13.78
CA LEU A 443 10.10 0.07 12.52
C LEU A 443 11.27 1.04 12.71
N LEU A 444 11.22 1.89 13.73
CA LEU A 444 12.19 2.96 13.96
C LEU A 444 13.36 2.55 14.87
N LYS A 445 13.32 1.37 15.49
CA LYS A 445 14.38 0.89 16.41
C LYS A 445 15.79 0.98 15.80
N PRO A 446 16.04 0.60 14.53
CA PRO A 446 17.36 0.73 13.93
C PRO A 446 17.83 2.20 13.87
N LEU A 447 16.95 3.14 13.47
CA LEU A 447 17.27 4.57 13.46
C LEU A 447 17.45 5.14 14.87
N TRP A 448 16.63 4.72 15.83
CA TRP A 448 16.77 5.11 17.24
C TRP A 448 18.13 4.70 17.81
N ASN A 449 18.61 3.50 17.49
CA ASN A 449 19.92 3.04 17.91
C ASN A 449 21.07 3.89 17.31
N CYS A 450 20.87 4.50 16.14
CA CYS A 450 21.85 5.38 15.51
C CYS A 450 21.96 6.77 16.18
N VAL A 451 20.92 7.21 16.90
CA VAL A 451 20.85 8.55 17.49
C VAL A 451 20.91 8.55 19.03
N ARG A 452 20.62 7.42 19.66
CA ARG A 452 20.71 7.25 21.12
C ARG A 452 22.16 7.37 21.59
N GLN A 453 22.36 8.00 22.76
CA GLN A 453 23.68 8.05 23.39
C GLN A 453 24.15 6.64 23.82
N PRO A 454 25.35 6.22 23.42
CA PRO A 454 25.89 4.92 23.80
C PRO A 454 26.40 4.93 25.25
N GLU A 455 26.09 3.87 26.01
CA GLU A 455 26.48 3.74 27.43
C GLU A 455 28.00 3.54 27.62
N ASN A 456 28.68 2.92 26.64
CA ASN A 456 30.13 2.75 26.62
C ASN A 456 30.67 2.94 25.19
N ILE A 457 31.73 3.73 25.03
CA ILE A 457 32.32 4.02 23.71
C ILE A 457 33.35 2.96 23.31
N GLN A 458 32.96 2.06 22.40
CA GLN A 458 33.82 1.07 21.77
C GLN A 458 33.88 1.36 20.27
N ILE A 459 35.00 1.95 19.82
CA ILE A 459 35.21 2.31 18.42
C ILE A 459 35.02 1.08 17.53
N ASN A 460 34.35 1.25 16.39
CA ASN A 460 34.05 0.20 15.41
C ASN A 460 33.13 -0.93 15.92
N LYS A 461 32.52 -0.79 17.10
CA LYS A 461 31.46 -1.72 17.51
C LYS A 461 30.23 -1.54 16.63
N VAL A 462 29.70 -2.64 16.12
CA VAL A 462 28.44 -2.67 15.37
C VAL A 462 27.27 -2.33 16.30
N VAL A 463 26.56 -1.26 15.96
CA VAL A 463 25.35 -0.77 16.65
C VAL A 463 24.10 -1.31 15.97
N VAL A 464 24.08 -1.32 14.63
CA VAL A 464 22.99 -1.88 13.82
C VAL A 464 23.59 -2.73 12.71
N LYS A 465 23.08 -3.96 12.57
CA LYS A 465 23.50 -4.89 11.52
C LYS A 465 22.95 -4.50 10.15
N GLU A 466 23.59 -4.99 9.11
CA GLU A 466 23.21 -4.74 7.72
C GLU A 466 21.77 -5.11 7.40
N THR A 467 21.35 -6.32 7.77
CA THR A 467 20.00 -6.83 7.49
C THR A 467 18.91 -6.03 8.21
N GLU A 468 19.16 -5.65 9.46
CA GLU A 468 18.25 -4.82 10.27
C GLU A 468 18.09 -3.42 9.66
N MET A 469 19.19 -2.82 9.22
CA MET A 469 19.18 -1.50 8.58
C MET A 469 18.50 -1.54 7.22
N ALA A 470 18.81 -2.54 6.39
CA ALA A 470 18.20 -2.70 5.07
C ALA A 470 16.68 -2.87 5.18
N ASN A 471 16.21 -3.77 6.04
CA ASN A 471 14.78 -3.97 6.26
C ASN A 471 14.08 -2.70 6.76
N CYS A 472 14.70 -1.97 7.69
CA CYS A 472 14.18 -0.69 8.17
C CYS A 472 13.97 0.33 7.05
N ILE A 473 14.97 0.52 6.19
CA ILE A 473 14.89 1.48 5.08
C ILE A 473 13.90 1.03 4.02
N GLU A 474 13.85 -0.27 3.71
CA GLU A 474 12.88 -0.82 2.76
C GLU A 474 11.45 -0.67 3.27
N ASP A 475 11.18 -0.97 4.54
CA ASP A 475 9.86 -0.79 5.15
C ASP A 475 9.44 0.68 5.20
N LEU A 476 10.36 1.58 5.59
CA LEU A 476 10.09 3.02 5.58
C LEU A 476 9.79 3.54 4.18
N HIS A 477 10.55 3.08 3.18
CA HIS A 477 10.33 3.45 1.79
C HIS A 477 8.98 2.94 1.30
N GLU A 478 8.64 1.67 1.56
CA GLU A 478 7.38 1.06 1.14
C GLU A 478 6.16 1.75 1.78
N ILE A 479 6.25 2.07 3.07
CA ILE A 479 5.16 2.70 3.84
C ILE A 479 4.99 4.17 3.46
N PHE A 480 6.07 4.95 3.45
CA PHE A 480 6.00 6.41 3.38
C PHE A 480 6.30 7.01 2.01
N ALA A 481 7.13 6.36 1.19
CA ALA A 481 7.56 6.93 -0.10
C ALA A 481 6.91 6.26 -1.32
N TYR A 482 6.73 4.95 -1.29
CA TYR A 482 6.11 4.21 -2.39
C TYR A 482 4.58 4.23 -2.29
N SER A 483 4.02 4.15 -1.08
CA SER A 483 2.57 4.16 -0.91
C SER A 483 1.99 5.53 -1.33
N LYS A 484 1.06 5.50 -2.29
CA LYS A 484 0.30 6.69 -2.71
C LYS A 484 -0.87 7.02 -1.78
N HIS A 485 -0.92 6.39 -0.61
CA HIS A 485 -2.03 6.56 0.33
C HIS A 485 -1.98 7.96 0.95
N LEU A 486 -3.14 8.63 1.06
CA LEU A 486 -3.23 10.01 1.56
C LEU A 486 -2.63 10.20 2.97
N LEU A 487 -2.74 9.18 3.82
CA LEU A 487 -2.20 9.22 5.18
C LEU A 487 -0.68 9.14 5.23
N SER A 488 -0.02 8.71 4.15
CA SER A 488 1.44 8.63 4.10
C SER A 488 2.05 10.00 4.43
N ALA A 489 1.65 11.03 3.67
CA ALA A 489 2.13 12.40 3.87
C ALA A 489 1.87 12.96 5.28
N LYS A 490 0.73 12.59 5.90
CA LYS A 490 0.38 13.00 7.27
C LYS A 490 1.34 12.39 8.30
N TYR A 491 1.67 11.11 8.16
CA TYR A 491 2.48 10.37 9.13
C TYR A 491 3.98 10.38 8.82
N SER A 492 4.41 10.82 7.64
CA SER A 492 5.83 11.04 7.32
C SER A 492 6.51 12.04 8.26
N LYS A 493 5.74 12.97 8.86
CA LYS A 493 6.25 13.90 9.89
C LYS A 493 6.84 13.18 11.12
N LEU A 494 6.40 11.95 11.40
CA LEU A 494 6.96 11.12 12.48
C LEU A 494 8.43 10.73 12.22
N LEU A 495 8.88 10.79 10.97
CA LEU A 495 10.26 10.51 10.58
C LEU A 495 11.18 11.73 10.73
N PHE A 496 10.62 12.94 10.87
CA PHE A 496 11.38 14.18 10.95
C PHE A 496 12.47 14.15 12.03
N PRO A 497 12.23 13.60 13.25
CA PRO A 497 13.28 13.51 14.28
C PRO A 497 14.52 12.70 13.88
N TYR A 498 14.43 11.86 12.84
CA TYR A 498 15.54 11.03 12.35
C TYR A 498 16.16 11.55 11.04
N SER A 499 15.69 12.70 10.54
CA SER A 499 16.08 13.26 9.26
C SER A 499 17.57 13.51 9.12
N GLN A 500 18.26 14.02 10.15
CA GLN A 500 19.73 14.19 10.12
C GLN A 500 20.45 12.85 9.96
N CYS A 501 19.98 11.79 10.62
CA CYS A 501 20.52 10.44 10.48
C CYS A 501 20.34 9.91 9.05
N LEU A 502 19.18 10.15 8.44
CA LEU A 502 18.89 9.77 7.06
C LEU A 502 19.74 10.56 6.06
N CYS A 503 19.93 11.87 6.26
CA CYS A 503 20.81 12.69 5.44
C CYS A 503 22.27 12.19 5.51
N ASN A 504 22.80 11.97 6.71
CA ASN A 504 24.16 11.43 6.88
C ASN A 504 24.33 10.06 6.23
N MET A 505 23.29 9.21 6.30
CA MET A 505 23.28 7.93 5.61
C MET A 505 23.28 8.10 4.08
N TYR A 506 22.47 9.01 3.55
CA TYR A 506 22.45 9.32 2.12
C TYR A 506 23.79 9.84 1.62
N PHE A 507 24.43 10.76 2.36
CA PHE A 507 25.76 11.28 2.02
C PHE A 507 26.81 10.17 1.99
N PHE A 508 26.76 9.24 2.93
CA PHE A 508 27.60 8.05 2.91
C PHE A 508 27.32 7.18 1.67
N LEU A 509 26.05 6.93 1.35
CA LEU A 509 25.64 6.09 0.22
C LEU A 509 26.02 6.65 -1.15
N LEU A 510 26.23 7.96 -1.28
CA LEU A 510 26.72 8.56 -2.52
C LEU A 510 28.11 8.05 -2.93
N ARG A 511 28.90 7.55 -1.98
CA ARG A 511 30.24 6.98 -2.20
C ARG A 511 30.22 5.60 -2.87
N GLY A 512 29.08 4.91 -2.87
CA GLY A 512 28.99 3.50 -3.24
C GLY A 512 27.82 3.15 -4.16
N LYS A 513 27.74 1.87 -4.53
CA LYS A 513 26.67 1.31 -5.38
C LYS A 513 25.62 0.54 -4.57
N SER A 514 25.28 1.02 -3.38
CA SER A 514 24.26 0.35 -2.55
C SER A 514 22.86 0.47 -3.16
N PHE A 515 22.08 -0.60 -3.09
CA PHE A 515 20.68 -0.65 -3.51
C PHE A 515 19.74 0.21 -2.63
N LEU A 516 20.23 0.71 -1.49
CA LEU A 516 19.48 1.57 -0.57
C LEU A 516 19.50 3.06 -0.97
N LYS A 517 20.44 3.48 -1.83
CA LYS A 517 20.66 4.90 -2.18
C LYS A 517 19.39 5.63 -2.61
N SER A 518 18.66 5.08 -3.58
CA SER A 518 17.40 5.68 -4.06
C SER A 518 16.29 5.64 -3.02
N LYS A 519 16.24 4.59 -2.19
CA LYS A 519 15.21 4.45 -1.15
C LYS A 519 15.36 5.52 -0.07
N VAL A 520 16.58 5.72 0.43
CA VAL A 520 16.87 6.77 1.44
C VAL A 520 16.58 8.15 0.87
N LYS A 521 16.98 8.42 -0.37
CA LYS A 521 16.70 9.69 -1.06
C LYS A 521 15.20 9.99 -1.11
N ASN A 522 14.39 9.04 -1.58
CA ASN A 522 12.94 9.19 -1.68
C ASN A 522 12.29 9.43 -0.30
N ILE A 523 12.79 8.78 0.77
CA ILE A 523 12.29 9.03 2.14
C ILE A 523 12.58 10.47 2.55
N ILE A 524 13.81 10.97 2.31
CA ILE A 524 14.18 12.35 2.61
C ILE A 524 13.29 13.32 1.84
N GLU A 525 13.10 13.13 0.53
CA GLU A 525 12.23 13.98 -0.29
C GLU A 525 10.80 14.06 0.26
N VAL A 526 10.23 12.94 0.70
CA VAL A 526 8.90 12.90 1.30
C VAL A 526 8.86 13.67 2.63
N ILE A 527 9.88 13.55 3.47
CA ILE A 527 9.98 14.33 4.72
C ILE A 527 10.02 15.83 4.38
N LEU A 528 10.93 16.23 3.49
CA LEU A 528 11.12 17.63 3.10
C LEU A 528 9.87 18.25 2.46
N ARG A 529 9.07 17.48 1.71
CA ARG A 529 7.79 17.94 1.13
C ARG A 529 6.64 18.01 2.13
N THR A 530 6.77 17.42 3.32
CA THR A 530 5.66 17.31 4.29
C THR A 530 5.79 18.22 5.50
N VAL A 531 7.01 18.59 5.88
CA VAL A 531 7.30 19.50 7.01
C VAL A 531 7.24 20.97 6.59
N SER A 532 7.33 21.89 7.55
CA SER A 532 7.29 23.34 7.24
C SER A 532 8.60 23.82 6.61
N ASP A 533 8.56 24.90 5.83
CA ASP A 533 9.75 25.49 5.21
C ASP A 533 10.82 25.86 6.27
N GLU A 534 10.40 26.30 7.46
CA GLU A 534 11.29 26.59 8.61
C GLU A 534 11.99 25.34 9.15
N ASP A 535 11.26 24.23 9.25
CA ASP A 535 11.83 22.94 9.67
C ASP A 535 12.81 22.40 8.64
N VAL A 536 12.50 22.56 7.34
CA VAL A 536 13.42 22.21 6.24
C VAL A 536 14.70 23.03 6.34
N LEU A 537 14.60 24.35 6.48
CA LEU A 537 15.76 25.23 6.59
C LEU A 537 16.59 24.92 7.84
N SER A 538 15.94 24.61 8.97
CA SER A 538 16.62 24.21 10.21
C SER A 538 17.39 22.89 10.06
N LEU A 539 16.80 21.91 9.37
CA LEU A 539 17.47 20.65 9.05
C LEU A 539 18.65 20.89 8.11
N LEU A 540 18.45 21.69 7.06
CA LEU A 540 19.50 22.03 6.09
C LEU A 540 20.67 22.76 6.77
N HIS A 541 20.38 23.71 7.65
CA HIS A 541 21.40 24.36 8.48
C HIS A 541 22.22 23.33 9.26
N MET A 542 21.55 22.40 9.94
CA MET A 542 22.19 21.38 10.78
C MET A 542 23.04 20.37 9.99
N VAL A 543 22.68 20.04 8.74
CA VAL A 543 23.48 19.12 7.91
C VAL A 543 24.60 19.84 7.16
N SER A 544 24.45 21.14 6.89
CA SER A 544 25.46 21.96 6.21
C SER A 544 26.50 22.52 7.16
N PHE A 545 26.09 22.91 8.37
CA PHE A 545 26.94 23.58 9.35
C PHE A 545 26.91 22.81 10.67
N VAL A 546 28.09 22.42 11.15
CA VAL A 546 28.24 21.73 12.44
C VAL A 546 28.12 22.77 13.57
N ASN A 547 26.96 23.39 13.73
CA ASN A 547 26.74 24.40 14.77
C ASN A 547 25.41 24.18 15.52
N LYS A 548 25.47 24.19 16.85
CA LYS A 548 24.37 23.80 17.73
C LYS A 548 23.32 24.91 17.83
N LYS A 549 22.23 24.80 17.08
CA LYS A 549 20.93 25.33 17.51
C LYS A 549 19.83 24.29 17.30
N GLN A 550 18.91 24.27 18.25
CA GLN A 550 17.89 23.24 18.45
C GLN A 550 17.00 23.07 17.21
N CYS A 551 17.22 21.99 16.48
CA CYS A 551 16.22 21.42 15.59
C CYS A 551 15.47 20.32 16.36
N GLY A 552 14.21 20.06 16.03
CA GLY A 552 13.44 18.91 16.56
C GLY A 552 13.95 17.55 16.10
N VAL A 553 15.24 17.45 15.77
CA VAL A 553 15.93 16.34 15.12
C VAL A 553 17.04 15.83 16.02
N HIS A 554 17.22 14.51 16.04
CA HIS A 554 18.25 13.84 16.81
C HIS A 554 19.57 13.79 16.07
N VAL A 555 20.64 14.14 16.78
CA VAL A 555 22.00 14.10 16.23
C VAL A 555 22.49 12.67 16.09
N THR A 556 22.91 12.32 14.87
CA THR A 556 23.55 11.04 14.54
C THR A 556 24.77 10.79 15.42
N LYS A 557 24.86 9.62 16.06
CA LYS A 557 25.96 9.23 16.97
C LYS A 557 26.81 8.06 16.47
N VAL A 558 26.59 7.66 15.22
CA VAL A 558 27.23 6.51 14.58
C VAL A 558 27.87 6.94 13.26
N ALA A 559 28.87 6.17 12.82
CA ALA A 559 29.37 6.21 11.44
C ALA A 559 28.77 5.04 10.64
N PHE A 560 28.59 5.26 9.34
CA PHE A 560 28.10 4.24 8.42
C PHE A 560 29.27 3.55 7.70
N LYS A 561 29.15 2.25 7.48
CA LYS A 561 30.10 1.43 6.72
C LYS A 561 29.37 0.51 5.75
N ASN A 562 30.05 0.11 4.68
CA ASN A 562 29.51 -0.85 3.72
C ASN A 562 29.37 -2.21 4.40
N GLY A 563 28.21 -2.85 4.18
CA GLY A 563 27.99 -4.23 4.56
C GLY A 563 28.54 -5.22 3.53
N GLU A 564 28.50 -6.50 3.87
CA GLU A 564 29.00 -7.59 3.02
C GLU A 564 28.02 -7.93 1.90
N GLU A 565 26.71 -7.68 2.10
CA GLU A 565 25.64 -7.93 1.13
C GLU A 565 25.28 -6.70 0.29
N GLY A 566 26.09 -5.63 0.35
CA GLY A 566 25.87 -4.38 -0.40
C GLY A 566 24.92 -3.38 0.27
N GLY A 567 24.50 -3.64 1.50
CA GLY A 567 23.79 -2.74 2.41
C GLY A 567 24.73 -1.91 3.28
N ILE A 568 24.25 -1.50 4.47
CA ILE A 568 24.94 -0.56 5.36
C ILE A 568 24.94 -1.07 6.80
N VAL A 569 26.07 -0.97 7.48
CA VAL A 569 26.23 -1.22 8.91
C VAL A 569 26.45 0.10 9.65
N ALA A 570 25.80 0.28 10.80
CA ALA A 570 26.07 1.41 11.68
C ALA A 570 27.07 1.00 12.76
N VAL A 571 28.17 1.75 12.90
CA VAL A 571 29.21 1.50 13.89
C VAL A 571 29.46 2.72 14.75
N GLN A 572 29.98 2.50 15.95
CA GLN A 572 30.34 3.59 16.84
C GLN A 572 31.63 4.28 16.38
N SER A 573 31.59 5.61 16.25
CA SER A 573 32.74 6.46 15.88
C SER A 573 32.99 7.55 16.92
N LYS A 574 34.24 8.02 17.00
CA LYS A 574 34.63 9.18 17.82
C LYS A 574 34.78 10.47 17.00
N GLU A 575 34.96 10.37 15.68
CA GLU A 575 35.22 11.52 14.81
C GLU A 575 34.30 11.50 13.59
N GLU A 576 33.89 12.69 13.16
CA GLU A 576 33.26 12.94 11.87
C GLU A 576 34.37 12.96 10.80
N ASP A 577 34.26 12.07 9.82
CA ASP A 577 35.21 12.00 8.70
C ASP A 577 34.89 13.12 7.70
N PHE A 578 35.55 14.28 7.86
CA PHE A 578 35.39 15.50 7.05
C PHE A 578 35.93 15.38 5.62
N SER A 579 36.44 14.23 5.22
CA SER A 579 37.20 14.05 3.98
C SER A 579 36.38 14.23 2.68
N PHE A 580 35.04 14.41 2.76
CA PHE A 580 34.14 14.37 1.58
C PHE A 580 32.99 15.39 1.60
N GLU A 581 33.24 16.59 2.12
CA GLU A 581 32.25 17.65 2.29
C GLU A 581 31.68 18.19 0.97
N MET A 582 32.47 18.22 -0.10
CA MET A 582 32.00 18.61 -1.44
C MET A 582 30.82 17.74 -1.93
N VAL A 583 30.91 16.42 -1.72
CA VAL A 583 29.83 15.48 -2.10
C VAL A 583 28.57 15.74 -1.29
N ARG A 584 28.71 16.15 -0.02
CA ARG A 584 27.59 16.52 0.85
C ARG A 584 26.87 17.75 0.31
N TYR A 585 27.62 18.82 0.04
CA TYR A 585 27.03 20.09 -0.43
C TYR A 585 26.35 19.92 -1.79
N ARG A 586 27.01 19.24 -2.74
CA ARG A 586 26.40 18.92 -4.03
C ARG A 586 25.07 18.16 -3.86
N ALA A 587 25.05 17.15 -2.99
CA ALA A 587 23.85 16.36 -2.73
C ALA A 587 22.70 17.19 -2.12
N ILE A 588 23.02 18.16 -1.26
CA ILE A 588 22.03 19.08 -0.69
C ILE A 588 21.43 19.95 -1.80
N LEU A 589 22.27 20.52 -2.68
CA LEU A 589 21.83 21.34 -3.80
C LEU A 589 21.00 20.55 -4.81
N ASP A 590 21.37 19.29 -5.08
CA ASP A 590 20.59 18.37 -5.91
C ASP A 590 19.20 18.13 -5.30
N LEU A 591 19.13 17.80 -4.00
CA LEU A 591 17.84 17.61 -3.29
C LEU A 591 16.97 18.87 -3.35
N LEU A 592 17.55 20.05 -3.13
CA LEU A 592 16.85 21.33 -3.22
C LEU A 592 16.30 21.60 -4.63
N SER A 593 17.06 21.25 -5.66
CA SER A 593 16.63 21.42 -7.06
C SER A 593 15.40 20.56 -7.39
N GLU A 594 15.33 19.34 -6.85
CA GLU A 594 14.23 18.38 -7.06
C GLU A 594 12.99 18.64 -6.19
N LEU A 595 13.13 19.42 -5.12
CA LEU A 595 11.98 19.90 -4.36
C LEU A 595 11.14 20.91 -5.15
N HIS A 596 11.74 21.59 -6.13
CA HIS A 596 11.12 22.65 -6.94
C HIS A 596 10.45 23.77 -6.10
N ASN A 597 10.89 23.96 -4.85
CA ASN A 597 10.40 25.02 -3.98
C ASN A 597 11.36 26.22 -4.04
N LYS A 598 10.98 27.25 -4.83
CA LYS A 598 11.77 28.47 -5.00
C LYS A 598 12.04 29.19 -3.67
N ASN A 599 11.09 29.18 -2.73
CA ASN A 599 11.25 29.89 -1.46
C ASN A 599 12.33 29.24 -0.61
N ILE A 600 12.31 27.91 -0.46
CA ILE A 600 13.35 27.18 0.29
C ILE A 600 14.72 27.38 -0.36
N ASN A 601 14.80 27.30 -1.70
CA ASN A 601 16.07 27.51 -2.40
C ASN A 601 16.65 28.90 -2.12
N ARG A 602 15.82 29.95 -2.17
CA ARG A 602 16.23 31.33 -1.86
C ARG A 602 16.67 31.46 -0.40
N SER A 603 15.85 30.97 0.54
CA SER A 603 16.14 31.04 1.97
C SER A 603 17.39 30.27 2.35
N TYR A 604 17.66 29.13 1.70
CA TYR A 604 18.89 28.37 1.92
C TYR A 604 20.12 29.10 1.39
N ILE A 605 20.05 29.72 0.19
CA ILE A 605 21.14 30.57 -0.32
C ILE A 605 21.46 31.69 0.68
N LEU A 606 20.42 32.40 1.15
CA LEU A 606 20.59 33.47 2.14
C LEU A 606 21.16 32.96 3.46
N LEU A 607 20.74 31.79 3.91
CA LEU A 607 21.26 31.13 5.11
C LEU A 607 22.75 30.85 4.98
N VAL A 608 23.19 30.27 3.86
CA VAL A 608 24.61 29.98 3.62
C VAL A 608 25.43 31.26 3.62
N LEU A 609 24.94 32.31 2.97
CA LEU A 609 25.61 33.61 2.96
C LEU A 609 25.69 34.22 4.36
N LYS A 610 24.61 34.18 5.15
CA LYS A 610 24.60 34.68 6.54
C LYS A 610 25.62 33.94 7.42
N GLU A 611 25.67 32.61 7.33
CA GLU A 611 26.63 31.80 8.09
C GLU A 611 28.08 32.01 7.62
N PHE A 612 28.30 32.24 6.33
CA PHE A 612 29.62 32.66 5.82
C PHE A 612 30.03 33.99 6.44
N CYS A 613 29.13 34.97 6.44
CA CYS A 613 29.40 36.29 6.99
C CYS A 613 29.65 36.24 8.51
N SER A 614 28.85 35.48 9.28
CA SER A 614 29.05 35.34 10.73
C SER A 614 30.38 34.67 11.06
N PHE A 615 30.73 33.59 10.36
CA PHE A 615 32.00 32.89 10.53
C PHE A 615 33.20 33.84 10.34
N HIS A 616 33.19 34.67 9.30
CA HIS A 616 34.25 35.64 9.02
C HIS A 616 34.31 36.81 10.01
N LEU A 617 33.21 37.14 10.69
CA LEU A 617 33.18 38.16 11.72
C LEU A 617 33.63 37.62 13.08
N GLU A 618 33.31 36.37 13.40
CA GLU A 618 33.64 35.68 14.66
C GLU A 618 35.06 35.11 14.70
N SER A 619 35.68 34.84 13.55
CA SER A 619 37.06 34.28 13.45
C SER A 619 38.16 35.25 13.90
N LYS A 620 37.83 36.43 14.43
CA LYS A 620 38.78 37.41 14.97
C LYS A 620 39.41 36.99 16.31
N ASP A 621 38.78 36.07 17.05
CA ASP A 621 39.09 35.83 18.48
C ASP A 621 39.38 34.35 18.87
N SER A 622 39.46 33.37 17.95
CA SER A 622 39.52 31.93 18.30
C SER A 622 40.58 31.06 17.59
N ASP A 623 40.79 29.84 18.13
CA ASP A 623 41.83 28.85 17.78
C ASP A 623 42.04 28.62 16.26
N ALA A 624 43.30 28.70 15.83
CA ALA A 624 43.69 28.72 14.41
C ALA A 624 43.40 27.42 13.64
N GLU A 625 43.31 26.25 14.29
CA GLU A 625 43.12 24.96 13.62
C GLU A 625 41.65 24.63 13.27
N GLU A 626 40.71 24.90 14.18
CA GLU A 626 39.26 24.73 13.90
C GLU A 626 38.78 25.75 12.87
N ASN A 627 39.25 27.00 12.97
CA ASN A 627 38.94 28.05 11.99
C ASN A 627 39.47 27.70 10.59
N LYS A 628 40.61 27.01 10.48
CA LYS A 628 41.16 26.59 9.19
C LYS A 628 40.30 25.50 8.54
N LYS A 629 39.79 24.52 9.31
CA LYS A 629 38.87 23.50 8.78
C LYS A 629 37.55 24.10 8.35
N SER A 630 36.92 24.91 9.21
CA SER A 630 35.66 25.59 8.91
C SER A 630 35.77 26.51 7.69
N GLY A 631 36.88 27.23 7.54
CA GLY A 631 37.13 28.05 6.34
C GLY A 631 37.25 27.23 5.04
N VAL A 632 37.87 26.05 5.08
CA VAL A 632 37.93 25.15 3.91
C VAL A 632 36.54 24.61 3.56
N LEU A 633 35.77 24.22 4.57
CA LEU A 633 34.38 23.77 4.44
C LEU A 633 33.47 24.85 3.81
N PHE A 634 33.60 26.10 4.24
CA PHE A 634 32.85 27.22 3.67
C PHE A 634 33.20 27.48 2.20
N ASN A 635 34.49 27.42 1.86
CA ASN A 635 34.94 27.60 0.47
C ASN A 635 34.40 26.50 -0.45
N ALA A 636 34.40 25.26 0.02
CA ALA A 636 33.82 24.11 -0.67
C ALA A 636 32.32 24.32 -0.98
N LEU A 637 31.55 24.77 0.02
CA LEU A 637 30.13 25.06 -0.15
C LEU A 637 29.87 26.22 -1.13
N LEU A 638 30.67 27.30 -1.06
CA LEU A 638 30.55 28.42 -1.98
C LEU A 638 30.88 28.05 -3.42
N GLN A 639 31.87 27.16 -3.63
CA GLN A 639 32.19 26.65 -4.95
C GLN A 639 30.99 25.90 -5.56
N GLU A 640 30.40 24.96 -4.82
CA GLU A 640 29.22 24.21 -5.28
C GLU A 640 28.02 25.13 -5.53
N LEU A 641 27.81 26.14 -4.68
CA LEU A 641 26.77 27.15 -4.92
C LEU A 641 27.02 27.94 -6.20
N SER A 642 28.26 28.28 -6.52
CA SER A 642 28.59 29.05 -7.73
C SER A 642 28.33 28.27 -9.03
N GLU A 643 28.45 26.94 -8.98
CA GLU A 643 28.16 26.02 -10.07
C GLU A 643 26.66 25.66 -10.16
N TRP A 644 25.85 26.06 -9.15
CA TRP A 644 24.44 25.72 -9.09
C TRP A 644 23.60 26.57 -10.05
N ASN A 645 22.91 25.91 -10.99
CA ASN A 645 22.14 26.53 -12.07
C ASN A 645 20.84 27.27 -11.65
N VAL A 646 20.61 27.49 -10.35
CA VAL A 646 19.46 28.26 -9.84
C VAL A 646 19.83 29.75 -9.84
N ASP A 647 18.91 30.64 -10.21
CA ASP A 647 19.16 32.10 -10.23
C ASP A 647 19.47 32.65 -8.82
N ILE A 648 20.75 32.60 -8.42
CA ILE A 648 21.28 33.20 -7.19
C ILE A 648 20.92 34.69 -7.15
N GLY A 649 20.94 35.36 -8.30
CA GLY A 649 20.49 36.74 -8.45
C GLY A 649 19.05 36.95 -7.96
N GLU A 650 18.10 36.08 -8.35
CA GLU A 650 16.70 36.20 -7.91
C GLU A 650 16.56 36.03 -6.38
N ALA A 651 17.37 35.15 -5.77
CA ALA A 651 17.40 34.98 -4.32
C ALA A 651 17.92 36.22 -3.59
N LEU A 652 19.03 36.78 -4.06
CA LEU A 652 19.65 38.00 -3.51
C LEU A 652 18.72 39.21 -3.66
N MET A 653 18.05 39.33 -4.80
CA MET A 653 17.13 40.44 -5.11
C MET A 653 15.88 40.46 -4.23
N SER A 654 15.49 39.33 -3.65
CA SER A 654 14.30 39.26 -2.80
C SER A 654 14.46 39.92 -1.42
N ASN A 655 15.69 40.12 -0.94
CA ASN A 655 16.01 40.71 0.37
C ASN A 655 17.22 41.66 0.29
N ILE A 656 17.24 42.56 -0.69
CA ILE A 656 18.40 43.43 -0.98
C ILE A 656 18.85 44.21 0.26
N SER A 657 17.94 44.85 0.99
CA SER A 657 18.32 45.63 2.19
C SER A 657 19.04 44.76 3.23
N GLU A 658 18.55 43.55 3.51
CA GLU A 658 19.17 42.66 4.51
C GLU A 658 20.53 42.15 4.03
N VAL A 659 20.65 41.78 2.75
CA VAL A 659 21.91 41.36 2.14
C VAL A 659 22.93 42.50 2.19
N ILE A 660 22.53 43.72 1.84
CA ILE A 660 23.42 44.89 1.82
C ILE A 660 23.86 45.26 3.25
N ASP A 661 22.95 45.24 4.24
CA ASP A 661 23.31 45.53 5.63
C ASP A 661 24.38 44.53 6.16
N ILE A 662 24.30 43.25 5.76
CA ILE A 662 25.32 42.24 6.09
C ILE A 662 26.65 42.53 5.37
N LEU A 663 26.60 42.82 4.07
CA LEU A 663 27.79 43.14 3.28
C LEU A 663 28.50 44.39 3.79
N LEU A 664 27.76 45.38 4.30
CA LEU A 664 28.33 46.58 4.94
C LEU A 664 29.15 46.23 6.16
N VAL A 665 28.62 45.39 7.06
CA VAL A 665 29.35 44.94 8.26
C VAL A 665 30.64 44.21 7.88
N LEU A 666 30.61 43.39 6.83
CA LEU A 666 31.81 42.73 6.30
C LEU A 666 32.80 43.73 5.69
N LEU A 667 32.33 44.67 4.86
CA LEU A 667 33.18 45.69 4.26
C LEU A 667 33.84 46.58 5.32
N GLU A 668 33.10 46.98 6.35
CA GLU A 668 33.65 47.72 7.49
C GLU A 668 34.69 46.90 8.25
N SER A 669 34.42 45.61 8.46
CA SER A 669 35.36 44.68 9.07
C SER A 669 36.66 44.56 8.27
N ILE A 670 36.58 44.39 6.94
CA ILE A 670 37.73 44.33 6.02
C ILE A 670 38.52 45.65 6.06
N CYS A 671 37.82 46.79 5.96
CA CYS A 671 38.40 48.15 5.99
C CYS A 671 39.15 48.50 7.29
N ASN A 672 38.91 47.76 8.37
CA ASN A 672 39.46 48.03 9.70
C ASN A 672 40.58 47.03 10.10
N CYS A 673 40.84 46.00 9.30
CA CYS A 673 41.85 44.98 9.59
C CYS A 673 43.15 45.26 8.80
N GLN A 674 44.28 45.43 9.51
CA GLN A 674 45.60 45.72 8.92
C GLN A 674 46.57 44.53 8.90
N THR A 675 46.20 43.37 9.46
CA THR A 675 47.18 42.36 9.89
C THR A 675 47.13 40.99 9.18
N ASP A 676 46.14 40.71 8.31
CA ASP A 676 45.98 39.36 7.71
C ASP A 676 45.44 39.38 6.26
N ALA A 677 46.21 39.96 5.33
CA ALA A 677 45.75 40.34 3.98
C ALA A 677 45.12 39.20 3.16
N VAL A 678 45.69 37.98 3.18
CA VAL A 678 45.27 36.85 2.31
C VAL A 678 43.88 36.29 2.69
N PHE A 679 43.52 36.33 3.97
CA PHE A 679 42.20 35.84 4.43
C PHE A 679 41.07 36.81 4.06
N TYR A 680 41.32 38.12 4.23
CA TYR A 680 40.33 39.14 3.90
C TYR A 680 40.19 39.38 2.40
N GLU A 681 41.22 39.10 1.59
CA GLU A 681 41.14 39.16 0.13
C GLU A 681 40.11 38.18 -0.45
N LYS A 682 40.03 36.95 0.09
CA LYS A 682 39.00 35.96 -0.29
C LYS A 682 37.59 36.41 0.09
N THR A 683 37.46 37.01 1.27
CA THR A 683 36.18 37.54 1.76
C THR A 683 35.73 38.72 0.90
N LEU A 684 36.67 39.59 0.50
CA LEU A 684 36.43 40.71 -0.39
C LEU A 684 35.96 40.22 -1.77
N TRP A 685 36.57 39.18 -2.34
CA TRP A 685 36.11 38.56 -3.58
C TRP A 685 34.64 38.12 -3.52
N VAL A 686 34.23 37.46 -2.44
CA VAL A 686 32.84 37.02 -2.25
C VAL A 686 31.89 38.21 -2.15
N VAL A 687 32.27 39.25 -1.40
CA VAL A 687 31.48 40.50 -1.27
C VAL A 687 31.30 41.18 -2.63
N LEU A 688 32.37 41.32 -3.41
CA LEU A 688 32.32 41.94 -4.74
C LEU A 688 31.52 41.09 -5.74
N MET A 689 31.62 39.76 -5.65
CA MET A 689 30.82 38.83 -6.46
C MET A 689 29.32 39.02 -6.18
N ILE A 690 28.91 39.06 -4.91
CA ILE A 690 27.49 39.25 -4.52
C ILE A 690 26.98 40.61 -5.00
N LEU A 691 27.75 41.68 -4.80
CA LEU A 691 27.40 43.02 -5.29
C LEU A 691 27.25 43.03 -6.82
N ASN A 692 28.17 42.41 -7.55
CA ASN A 692 28.10 42.33 -9.00
C ASN A 692 26.87 41.53 -9.47
N SER A 693 26.53 40.42 -8.83
CA SER A 693 25.33 39.62 -9.15
C SER A 693 24.02 40.38 -8.91
N ILE A 694 23.95 41.25 -7.89
CA ILE A 694 22.80 42.15 -7.67
C ILE A 694 22.72 43.19 -8.80
N LEU A 695 23.85 43.79 -9.16
CA LEU A 695 23.93 44.84 -10.19
C LEU A 695 23.73 44.32 -11.62
N GLU A 696 23.99 43.04 -11.90
CA GLU A 696 23.62 42.39 -13.17
C GLU A 696 22.10 42.43 -13.42
N SER A 697 21.31 42.57 -12.35
CA SER A 697 19.84 42.70 -12.39
C SER A 697 19.38 44.16 -12.26
N ASP A 698 20.18 45.14 -12.70
CA ASP A 698 19.95 46.59 -12.54
C ASP A 698 18.54 47.09 -12.94
N LYS A 699 17.92 46.44 -13.92
CA LYS A 699 16.57 46.75 -14.42
C LYS A 699 15.45 46.49 -13.42
N GLN A 700 15.70 45.69 -12.38
CA GLN A 700 14.71 45.27 -11.39
C GLN A 700 14.85 46.01 -10.04
N LEU A 701 15.87 46.88 -9.89
CA LEU A 701 16.14 47.61 -8.65
C LEU A 701 15.20 48.81 -8.47
N THR A 702 14.65 48.95 -7.26
CA THR A 702 13.83 50.10 -6.86
C THR A 702 14.69 51.27 -6.35
N SER A 703 14.10 52.45 -6.14
CA SER A 703 14.81 53.60 -5.58
C SER A 703 15.41 53.31 -4.20
N ASP A 704 14.68 52.57 -3.36
CA ASP A 704 15.11 52.22 -2.00
C ASP A 704 16.28 51.22 -2.00
N ASP A 705 16.31 50.32 -3.00
CA ASP A 705 17.42 49.38 -3.21
C ASP A 705 18.72 50.11 -3.59
N TRP A 706 18.62 51.13 -4.45
CA TRP A 706 19.76 51.97 -4.80
C TRP A 706 20.27 52.79 -3.61
N ASP A 707 19.38 53.27 -2.75
CA ASP A 707 19.77 53.98 -1.54
C ASP A 707 20.45 53.06 -0.53
N SER A 708 20.04 51.79 -0.46
CA SER A 708 20.76 50.76 0.30
C SER A 708 22.15 50.50 -0.29
N LEU A 709 22.28 50.29 -1.61
CA LEU A 709 23.57 50.09 -2.30
C LEU A 709 24.55 51.25 -2.11
N LYS A 710 24.07 52.50 -2.09
CA LYS A 710 24.90 53.69 -1.86
C LYS A 710 25.62 53.66 -0.51
N LYS A 711 25.06 53.00 0.50
CA LYS A 711 25.72 52.85 1.81
C LYS A 711 27.09 52.16 1.69
N CYS A 712 27.33 51.34 0.65
CA CYS A 712 28.59 50.62 0.43
C CYS A 712 29.71 51.50 -0.15
N LEU A 713 29.37 52.61 -0.80
CA LEU A 713 30.33 53.49 -1.51
C LEU A 713 31.51 53.95 -0.64
N PRO A 714 31.32 54.44 0.61
CA PRO A 714 32.42 54.94 1.43
C PRO A 714 33.49 53.89 1.72
N ASN A 715 33.07 52.65 1.96
CA ASN A 715 33.98 51.53 2.24
C ASN A 715 34.69 51.05 0.97
N LEU A 716 33.97 50.98 -0.17
CA LEU A 716 34.56 50.63 -1.46
C LEU A 716 35.63 51.65 -1.88
N GLU A 717 35.38 52.95 -1.70
CA GLU A 717 36.37 53.99 -1.97
C GLU A 717 37.57 53.94 -1.02
N LYS A 718 37.38 53.53 0.24
CA LYS A 718 38.47 53.33 1.19
C LYS A 718 39.36 52.16 0.76
N LEU A 719 38.76 51.05 0.30
CA LEU A 719 39.48 49.88 -0.22
C LEU A 719 40.21 50.18 -1.53
N GLN A 720 39.63 50.98 -2.43
CA GLN A 720 40.30 51.38 -3.67
C GLN A 720 41.63 52.13 -3.43
N ARG A 721 41.73 52.86 -2.32
CA ARG A 721 42.94 53.62 -1.92
C ARG A 721 43.93 52.79 -1.08
N SER A 722 43.60 51.54 -0.76
CA SER A 722 44.43 50.65 0.05
C SER A 722 45.32 49.74 -0.81
N ASP A 723 46.29 49.09 -0.18
CA ASP A 723 47.27 48.21 -0.84
C ASP A 723 46.66 46.82 -1.10
N ILE A 724 45.79 46.74 -2.11
CA ILE A 724 45.12 45.53 -2.59
C ILE A 724 45.55 45.26 -4.04
N ASP A 725 45.45 44.01 -4.48
CA ASP A 725 45.66 43.59 -5.87
C ASP A 725 44.98 44.51 -6.91
N ASP A 726 45.66 44.73 -8.03
CA ASP A 726 45.24 45.71 -9.04
C ASP A 726 43.96 45.27 -9.79
N ASP A 727 43.72 43.96 -9.96
CA ASP A 727 42.49 43.46 -10.58
C ASP A 727 41.28 43.74 -9.66
N LEU A 728 41.46 43.58 -8.35
CA LEU A 728 40.45 43.92 -7.34
C LEU A 728 40.14 45.44 -7.32
N LYS A 729 41.16 46.30 -7.45
CA LYS A 729 40.95 47.76 -7.54
C LYS A 729 40.15 48.15 -8.78
N GLU A 730 40.35 47.47 -9.92
CA GLU A 730 39.58 47.73 -11.15
C GLU A 730 38.11 47.32 -10.99
N ILE A 731 37.84 46.16 -10.37
CA ILE A 731 36.49 45.68 -10.07
C ILE A 731 35.77 46.64 -9.11
N ILE A 732 36.44 47.04 -8.02
CA ILE A 732 35.91 48.00 -7.05
C ILE A 732 35.58 49.33 -7.73
N HIS A 733 36.44 49.82 -8.61
CA HIS A 733 36.19 51.05 -9.37
C HIS A 733 34.96 50.93 -10.26
N SER A 734 34.83 49.83 -11.00
CA SER A 734 33.68 49.55 -11.86
C SER A 734 32.36 49.52 -11.07
N LEU A 735 32.33 48.81 -9.95
CA LEU A 735 31.17 48.73 -9.06
C LEU A 735 30.82 50.08 -8.43
N THR A 736 31.82 50.85 -8.01
CA THR A 736 31.64 52.20 -7.44
C THR A 736 31.00 53.14 -8.46
N VAL A 737 31.48 53.12 -9.71
CA VAL A 737 30.89 53.91 -10.80
C VAL A 737 29.47 53.43 -11.12
N HIS A 738 29.23 52.12 -11.15
CA HIS A 738 27.91 51.56 -11.42
C HIS A 738 26.88 51.97 -10.35
N ILE A 739 27.24 51.86 -9.07
CA ILE A 739 26.39 52.24 -7.92
C ILE A 739 26.15 53.74 -7.88
N ALA A 740 27.21 54.56 -8.01
CA ALA A 740 27.11 56.01 -7.94
C ALA A 740 26.28 56.62 -9.09
N THR A 741 26.19 55.93 -10.23
CA THR A 741 25.47 56.41 -11.41
C THR A 741 24.16 55.69 -11.67
N HIS A 742 23.69 54.84 -10.74
CA HIS A 742 22.49 54.01 -10.92
C HIS A 742 22.51 53.20 -12.23
N GLY A 743 23.69 52.73 -12.64
CA GLY A 743 23.92 52.01 -13.90
C GLY A 743 23.83 52.86 -15.18
N ILE A 744 23.62 54.18 -15.09
CA ILE A 744 23.43 55.08 -16.24
C ILE A 744 24.74 55.30 -17.01
N ALA A 745 25.88 55.41 -16.31
CA ALA A 745 27.17 55.64 -16.96
C ALA A 745 27.67 54.40 -17.73
N CYS A 746 27.34 53.19 -17.28
CA CYS A 746 27.66 51.94 -17.98
C CYS A 746 26.78 51.69 -19.22
N LYS A 747 25.61 52.34 -19.36
CA LYS A 747 24.73 52.21 -20.55
C LYS A 747 25.17 53.10 -21.72
N ARG A 748 25.88 54.20 -21.46
CA ARG A 748 26.32 55.14 -22.51
C ARG A 748 27.41 54.58 -23.42
N SER A 749 28.21 53.61 -22.98
CA SER A 749 29.19 52.90 -23.81
C SER A 749 28.54 51.99 -24.88
N ILE A 750 27.32 51.49 -24.64
CA ILE A 750 26.59 50.59 -25.57
C ILE A 750 25.93 51.37 -26.72
N GLN A 751 25.52 52.63 -26.48
CA GLN A 751 24.84 53.44 -27.51
C GLN A 751 25.82 54.07 -28.51
N THR A 752 27.08 54.28 -28.12
CA THR A 752 28.13 54.77 -29.03
C THR A 752 28.47 53.77 -30.13
N GLU A 753 28.39 52.46 -29.92
CA GLU A 753 28.67 51.45 -30.97
C GLU A 753 27.63 51.42 -32.10
N LYS A 754 26.35 51.74 -31.84
CA LYS A 754 25.33 51.76 -32.90
C LYS A 754 25.45 52.96 -33.85
N ALA A 755 26.20 54.00 -33.48
CA ALA A 755 26.42 55.16 -34.32
C ALA A 755 27.65 55.00 -35.25
N TYR A 756 28.58 54.10 -34.93
CA TYR A 756 29.79 53.87 -35.74
C TYR A 756 29.66 52.77 -36.80
N SER A 757 28.55 52.00 -36.82
CA SER A 757 28.29 50.99 -37.85
C SER A 757 27.56 51.52 -39.11
N SER A 758 27.44 52.84 -39.30
CA SER A 758 26.72 53.43 -40.43
C SER A 758 27.50 54.50 -41.22
N PHE A 759 28.82 54.36 -41.36
CA PHE A 759 29.60 55.14 -42.33
C PHE A 759 30.55 54.24 -43.10
N SER A 760 30.24 54.00 -44.38
CA SER A 760 31.21 53.50 -45.36
C SER A 760 32.11 54.66 -45.82
N PRO A 761 33.39 54.38 -46.09
CA PRO A 761 33.88 54.77 -47.41
C PRO A 761 34.85 53.74 -48.02
N THR A 762 34.68 53.58 -49.33
CA THR A 762 35.66 53.10 -50.30
C THR A 762 36.99 53.85 -50.25
N ASN A 763 38.05 53.11 -50.63
CA ASN A 763 39.31 53.52 -51.26
C ASN A 763 40.57 53.85 -50.42
N LEU A 764 41.63 53.11 -50.80
CA LEU A 764 43.07 53.42 -50.83
C LEU A 764 43.98 53.26 -49.57
N SER A 765 44.76 52.18 -49.64
CA SER A 765 46.25 52.09 -49.63
C SER A 765 47.11 52.40 -48.39
N CYS A 766 47.91 51.37 -48.07
CA CYS A 766 49.33 51.35 -47.68
C CYS A 766 49.75 51.67 -46.23
N ASP A 767 50.29 50.62 -45.60
CA ASP A 767 51.57 50.53 -44.86
C ASP A 767 51.72 51.37 -43.56
N ASN A 768 52.18 50.88 -42.40
CA ASN A 768 53.12 49.79 -42.07
C ASN A 768 53.10 49.42 -40.56
N ALA A 769 53.49 48.15 -40.25
CA ALA A 769 54.09 47.58 -39.02
C ALA A 769 53.35 47.70 -37.66
N GLY A 770 53.06 46.66 -36.87
CA GLY A 770 53.36 45.23 -36.91
C GLY A 770 53.53 44.65 -35.49
N LEU A 771 52.57 43.86 -35.02
CA LEU A 771 52.67 42.75 -34.03
C LEU A 771 51.34 41.96 -34.09
N PRO A 772 51.35 40.60 -34.14
CA PRO A 772 50.19 39.83 -34.56
C PRO A 772 49.18 39.62 -33.42
N ILE A 773 47.90 39.73 -33.76
CA ILE A 773 46.75 39.28 -32.97
C ILE A 773 46.60 37.77 -33.23
N PRO A 774 46.40 36.91 -32.22
CA PRO A 774 46.20 35.48 -32.45
C PRO A 774 44.93 35.27 -33.27
N SER A 775 44.96 34.29 -34.16
CA SER A 775 43.79 33.98 -34.98
C SER A 775 42.70 33.30 -34.14
N GLU A 776 41.44 33.47 -34.53
CA GLU A 776 40.28 32.88 -33.86
C GLU A 776 40.39 31.35 -33.73
N GLN A 777 41.11 30.70 -34.66
CA GLN A 777 41.43 29.28 -34.62
C GLN A 777 42.36 28.90 -33.45
N GLU A 778 43.42 29.66 -33.19
CA GLU A 778 44.37 29.40 -32.09
C GLU A 778 43.71 29.53 -30.71
N LEU A 779 42.74 30.43 -30.58
CA LEU A 779 41.92 30.59 -29.37
C LEU A 779 40.94 29.42 -29.17
N THR A 780 40.47 28.84 -30.27
CA THR A 780 39.56 27.68 -30.23
C THR A 780 40.33 26.39 -29.90
N ASP A 781 41.56 26.27 -30.40
CA ASP A 781 42.44 25.13 -30.14
C ASP A 781 42.93 25.11 -28.67
N LEU A 782 43.22 26.28 -28.09
CA LEU A 782 43.56 26.41 -26.65
C LEU A 782 42.40 26.05 -25.72
N ILE A 783 41.15 26.34 -26.13
CA ILE A 783 39.96 25.95 -25.37
C ILE A 783 39.73 24.44 -25.47
N ALA A 784 39.96 23.83 -26.64
CA ALA A 784 39.85 22.40 -26.84
C ALA A 784 40.94 21.60 -26.07
N GLU A 785 42.16 22.12 -26.00
CA GLU A 785 43.26 21.54 -25.24
C GLU A 785 42.97 21.54 -23.72
N TYR A 786 42.34 22.61 -23.22
CA TYR A 786 41.93 22.73 -21.82
C TYR A 786 40.73 21.83 -21.45
N GLU A 787 39.80 21.62 -22.38
CA GLU A 787 38.67 20.68 -22.23
C GLU A 787 39.11 19.20 -22.26
N GLU A 788 40.21 18.87 -22.93
CA GLU A 788 40.83 17.54 -22.88
C GLU A 788 41.56 17.28 -21.56
N GLU A 789 42.25 18.28 -21.00
CA GLU A 789 42.91 18.16 -19.68
C GLU A 789 41.92 17.93 -18.54
N CYS A 790 40.72 18.53 -18.61
CA CYS A 790 39.65 18.34 -17.64
C CYS A 790 38.95 16.97 -17.70
N LYS A 791 39.18 16.17 -18.76
CA LYS A 791 38.55 14.85 -18.96
C LYS A 791 39.39 13.65 -18.50
N ARG A 792 40.61 13.85 -17.98
CA ARG A 792 41.43 12.75 -17.48
C ARG A 792 40.90 12.24 -16.13
N PRO A 793 40.71 10.91 -15.94
CA PRO A 793 40.24 10.36 -14.68
C PRO A 793 41.32 10.43 -13.59
N LEU A 794 40.91 10.82 -12.37
CA LEU A 794 41.70 10.75 -11.14
C LEU A 794 41.87 9.29 -10.71
N ASP A 795 42.82 8.58 -11.31
CA ASP A 795 43.37 7.34 -10.73
C ASP A 795 44.91 7.39 -10.84
N CYS A 796 45.56 7.04 -9.73
CA CYS A 796 47.01 6.89 -9.52
C CYS A 796 47.84 8.17 -9.27
N ILE A 797 47.90 8.60 -8.01
CA ILE A 797 49.12 9.21 -7.45
C ILE A 797 49.52 8.38 -6.24
N GLU A 798 50.47 7.47 -6.43
CA GLU A 798 51.22 6.85 -5.34
C GLU A 798 52.07 7.93 -4.64
N TYR A 799 51.90 8.05 -3.33
CA TYR A 799 52.75 8.88 -2.48
C TYR A 799 54.14 8.23 -2.37
N ASN A 800 55.13 8.74 -3.12
CA ASN A 800 56.53 8.57 -2.76
C ASN A 800 56.98 9.75 -1.90
N SER A 801 57.18 9.47 -0.63
CA SER A 801 57.63 10.36 0.42
C SER A 801 59.14 10.61 0.31
N SER A 802 59.55 11.69 -0.36
CA SER A 802 60.78 12.44 -0.06
C SER A 802 60.95 13.56 -1.08
N ASP A 803 60.33 14.71 -0.84
CA ASP A 803 60.96 16.00 -1.14
C ASP A 803 60.17 17.12 -0.47
N THR A 804 60.90 17.92 0.30
CA THR A 804 60.42 19.05 1.08
C THR A 804 60.42 20.33 0.24
N SER A 805 59.25 20.79 -0.21
CA SER A 805 58.99 22.21 -0.49
C SER A 805 57.47 22.52 -0.42
N PRO A 806 57.05 23.69 0.08
CA PRO A 806 55.63 24.02 0.27
C PRO A 806 55.08 24.79 -0.94
N GLU A 807 54.68 24.11 -1.99
CA GLU A 807 53.91 24.70 -3.10
C GLU A 807 52.61 23.92 -3.35
N SER A 808 51.62 24.08 -2.48
CA SER A 808 50.28 23.48 -2.69
C SER A 808 49.10 24.34 -2.18
N GLY A 809 49.30 25.65 -2.00
CA GLY A 809 48.30 26.55 -1.41
C GLY A 809 47.34 27.31 -2.36
N ASN A 810 47.49 27.21 -3.68
CA ASN A 810 46.99 28.27 -4.59
C ASN A 810 45.99 27.87 -5.70
N LEU A 811 45.39 26.68 -5.68
CA LEU A 811 44.49 26.26 -6.78
C LEU A 811 43.07 26.85 -6.68
N VAL A 812 42.52 26.94 -5.47
CA VAL A 812 41.13 27.40 -5.23
C VAL A 812 40.94 28.91 -5.44
N PRO A 813 41.86 29.80 -4.99
CA PRO A 813 41.79 31.22 -5.34
C PRO A 813 41.89 31.44 -6.85
N ARG A 814 42.72 30.66 -7.56
CA ARG A 814 42.86 30.72 -9.01
C ARG A 814 41.60 30.30 -9.76
N LEU A 815 40.83 29.33 -9.25
CA LEU A 815 39.56 28.88 -9.83
C LEU A 815 38.40 29.87 -9.59
N LEU A 816 38.30 30.44 -8.38
CA LEU A 816 37.37 31.56 -8.08
C LEU A 816 37.73 32.81 -8.89
N HIS A 817 39.03 33.09 -9.04
CA HIS A 817 39.58 34.12 -9.90
C HIS A 817 39.26 33.85 -11.37
N LEU A 818 39.37 32.61 -11.88
CA LEU A 818 39.03 32.25 -13.26
C LEU A 818 37.52 32.30 -13.55
N LEU A 819 36.66 31.86 -12.62
CA LEU A 819 35.20 31.93 -12.76
C LEU A 819 34.68 33.38 -12.63
N GLY A 820 35.26 34.15 -11.70
CA GLY A 820 35.10 35.60 -11.60
C GLY A 820 35.55 36.28 -12.89
N ILE A 821 36.75 35.99 -13.39
CA ILE A 821 37.29 36.51 -14.64
C ILE A 821 36.50 36.05 -15.86
N LEU A 822 35.89 34.87 -15.91
CA LEU A 822 35.10 34.42 -17.07
C LEU A 822 33.71 35.08 -17.11
N LYS A 823 33.09 35.35 -15.95
CA LYS A 823 31.87 36.18 -15.86
C LYS A 823 32.17 37.68 -16.04
N ILE A 824 33.30 38.18 -15.53
CA ILE A 824 33.74 39.59 -15.58
C ILE A 824 34.39 39.93 -16.94
N ARG A 825 35.10 39.02 -17.63
CA ARG A 825 35.65 39.25 -18.99
C ARG A 825 34.56 39.43 -20.04
N LYS A 826 33.37 38.86 -19.84
CA LYS A 826 32.19 39.20 -20.67
C LYS A 826 31.86 40.71 -20.64
N ILE A 827 32.28 41.41 -19.58
CA ILE A 827 32.14 42.87 -19.42
C ILE A 827 33.42 43.60 -19.87
N CYS A 828 34.62 43.11 -19.54
CA CYS A 828 35.89 43.79 -19.87
C CYS A 828 36.34 43.69 -21.35
N ILE A 829 35.79 42.77 -22.15
CA ILE A 829 36.08 42.72 -23.61
C ILE A 829 35.58 43.98 -24.34
N PHE A 830 34.71 44.81 -23.73
CA PHE A 830 34.14 46.02 -24.32
C PHE A 830 34.92 47.33 -24.08
N ARG A 831 36.18 47.31 -23.61
CA ARG A 831 36.89 48.56 -23.23
C ARG A 831 38.33 48.77 -23.75
N LYS A 832 38.87 47.95 -24.65
CA LYS A 832 40.21 48.22 -25.21
C LYS A 832 40.18 49.13 -26.43
N TYR A 833 40.20 50.45 -26.23
CA TYR A 833 40.99 51.41 -27.05
C TYR A 833 41.27 52.68 -26.22
N PRO A 834 42.52 53.20 -26.23
CA PRO A 834 42.89 54.40 -25.47
C PRO A 834 42.44 55.67 -26.21
N VAL A 835 41.86 56.61 -25.46
CA VAL A 835 41.68 58.00 -25.92
C VAL A 835 42.78 58.83 -25.27
N THR A 836 43.66 59.40 -26.09
CA THR A 836 44.39 60.64 -25.77
C THR A 836 44.78 61.34 -27.06
N PRO A 837 44.82 62.68 -27.08
CA PRO A 837 43.75 63.65 -26.83
C PRO A 837 42.82 63.83 -28.04
#